data_AF-A0A7X7NB37-F1
#
_entry.id   AF-A0A7X7NB37-F1
#
_cell.length_a   1.000
_cell.length_b   1.000
_cell.length_c   1.000
_cell.angle_alpha   90.00
_cell.angle_beta   90.00
_cell.angle_gamma   90.00
#
_symmetry.space_group_name_H-M   'P 1'
#
loop_
_entity.id
_entity.type
_entity.pdbx_description
1 polymer ?
#
loop_
_entity_poly.entity_id
_entity_poly.type
_entity_poly.pdbx_seq_one_letter_code
_entity_poly.pdbx_strand_id
1 'polypeptide(L)'
;MRHWLLAATLTSLLAMGDFVVQTENIAFVNGGVTSAPQETASFSENFKVESGLWLPFVNFENKLTFERTSENDLTGLAILNKQPQGSDTAWELISKSFAVTPKAAFRLVIAAQGNVSMTVPKGHKGMYETRIAWFDKDGKELPSTYYGFKVSKRNPVTTEVVGTVPESAALASIHLGADSPNINPVNKLIINQITFLTRKHDDPLVKNAFLELPPVKLQNLAYEWDATVPNNCALQMLLAFAESEEGPWTPFAGPAPNQHYTQPKGTIETKLNNPWCKAKFVLVSDGKQAPLLRSLTLGNQKMGNWVGIDKEEPKLTMITPGLVDNDSTPIVFKISDNQAPNWSTFKAWLNGNDITENIVRKGDTCTYTPETTYPTKTWNPALDTWNQSPYQNSVTFTALKESRDGIRIAKSDEYTQSDTAFAILSAHRPVEPGKTYEVTYELRHTVNLGSFMGEEKSSYCGSIRWFDANGNETGTRVRFPGGDKQDSWKSVTVKGVAPEQAISLKVVFGFDTPNFELGDFLEIKNVALTGPSPSKALPRSSNLHSLRIYIEDWSGNKLDEDAFFLVGKRLQKNVASLRDDGFVLVDGKPFFPIGMYAVCPREFNGNSIDKAFEGLAAAGFNLAHTYSSGRGKAFTEFLDTAAKYGFKVYVASHKGANSTDIAAYLEDVERERHHPAAFAWYLADDTSAHVKHDDLQKLHDAIKRIDPDHITVQADGTGARPRSNYIQYVHATDGFLPEIYPVTEHQKGVSKVITDMKTIHADIEDNGSPVKTIWAIIQYFDGWGWTRFPTFNELRAMSYLSIIHGAHGITWYTYGGFNKNRGVTSSPERWNNICTVATELSKLSPIFLERTGPQLPPPEILQGDKTDNSYHSSISVLLKVHDGKRYVIAANSSNSQVTCTIKTGGKLAKTWFEDGRTIAIQNDLLKDTFEAYGVHVYELED
;
A
#
# COMPACT_ATOMS: atom_id res chain seq x y z
N MET A 1 20.17 -16.10 -38.63
CA MET A 1 18.97 -16.96 -38.48
C MET A 1 19.31 -18.02 -37.44
N ARG A 2 18.69 -18.21 -36.28
CA ARG A 2 17.44 -17.74 -35.61
C ARG A 2 17.82 -17.44 -34.14
N HIS A 3 17.69 -16.18 -33.67
CA HIS A 3 16.68 -15.70 -32.71
C HIS A 3 16.66 -16.43 -31.35
N TRP A 4 17.46 -15.95 -30.40
CA TRP A 4 17.17 -15.98 -28.97
C TRP A 4 17.08 -14.52 -28.53
N LEU A 5 15.87 -13.97 -28.54
CA LEU A 5 15.61 -12.63 -28.03
C LEU A 5 14.26 -12.65 -27.30
N LEU A 6 14.27 -12.10 -26.08
CA LEU A 6 13.22 -11.33 -25.41
C LEU A 6 11.75 -11.78 -25.53
N ALA A 7 11.13 -12.00 -24.36
CA ALA A 7 9.72 -11.71 -24.18
C ALA A 7 9.44 -11.29 -22.72
N ALA A 8 9.57 -9.98 -22.47
CA ALA A 8 8.74 -9.27 -21.52
C ALA A 8 7.79 -8.36 -22.34
N THR A 9 6.51 -8.43 -21.97
CA THR A 9 5.35 -7.59 -22.35
C THR A 9 4.94 -7.46 -23.83
N LEU A 10 3.92 -8.22 -24.25
CA LEU A 10 2.61 -7.67 -24.67
C LEU A 10 1.58 -8.80 -24.88
N THR A 11 0.35 -8.50 -24.48
CA THR A 11 -0.90 -9.27 -24.63
C THR A 11 -1.15 -9.78 -26.05
N SER A 12 -1.06 -11.10 -26.24
CA SER A 12 -1.78 -11.88 -27.27
C SER A 12 -1.62 -13.37 -26.95
N LEU A 13 -2.65 -14.18 -27.26
CA LEU A 13 -2.76 -15.61 -26.95
C LEU A 13 -1.44 -16.38 -27.19
N LEU A 14 -0.67 -16.62 -26.13
CA LEU A 14 0.52 -17.48 -26.12
C LEU A 14 0.09 -18.85 -25.58
N ALA A 15 0.49 -19.92 -26.27
CA ALA A 15 0.33 -21.27 -25.78
C ALA A 15 0.98 -21.39 -24.38
N MET A 16 0.16 -21.58 -23.35
CA MET A 16 0.62 -21.76 -21.96
C MET A 16 1.55 -22.98 -21.91
N GLY A 17 2.80 -22.78 -21.50
CA GLY A 17 3.72 -23.89 -21.21
C GLY A 17 3.50 -24.41 -19.80
N ASP A 18 3.89 -25.67 -19.54
CA ASP A 18 3.68 -26.29 -18.23
C ASP A 18 4.78 -25.92 -17.22
N PHE A 19 4.37 -25.72 -15.97
CA PHE A 19 5.28 -25.49 -14.84
C PHE A 19 5.64 -26.80 -14.12
N VAL A 20 6.86 -26.82 -13.58
CA VAL A 20 7.35 -27.88 -12.68
C VAL A 20 7.28 -27.38 -11.24
N VAL A 21 7.20 -28.30 -10.28
CA VAL A 21 7.04 -28.01 -8.85
C VAL A 21 8.37 -27.67 -8.19
N GLN A 22 9.36 -28.53 -8.38
CA GLN A 22 10.67 -28.39 -7.77
C GLN A 22 11.71 -28.87 -8.74
N THR A 23 12.90 -28.26 -8.71
CA THR A 23 13.99 -28.67 -9.58
C THR A 23 15.34 -28.52 -8.90
N GLU A 24 16.31 -29.29 -9.37
CA GLU A 24 17.72 -29.12 -8.99
C GLU A 24 18.60 -29.38 -10.22
N ASN A 25 19.55 -28.46 -10.49
CA ASN A 25 20.58 -28.60 -11.52
C ASN A 25 20.06 -28.83 -12.95
N ILE A 26 18.88 -28.31 -13.31
CA ILE A 26 18.32 -28.43 -14.67
C ILE A 26 18.48 -27.14 -15.51
N ALA A 27 18.33 -27.29 -16.82
CA ALA A 27 18.17 -26.21 -17.80
C ALA A 27 16.95 -26.46 -18.69
N PHE A 28 16.23 -25.38 -19.03
CA PHE A 28 15.08 -25.40 -19.95
C PHE A 28 15.56 -25.04 -21.36
N VAL A 29 15.34 -25.92 -22.34
CA VAL A 29 15.84 -25.78 -23.72
C VAL A 29 14.74 -26.12 -24.72
N ASN A 30 14.27 -25.12 -25.47
CA ASN A 30 13.22 -25.27 -26.50
C ASN A 30 11.98 -26.01 -25.99
N GLY A 31 11.49 -25.65 -24.80
CA GLY A 31 10.35 -26.31 -24.15
C GLY A 31 10.64 -27.72 -23.61
N GLY A 32 11.89 -28.18 -23.64
CA GLY A 32 12.37 -29.40 -23.00
C GLY A 32 13.22 -29.12 -21.75
N VAL A 33 13.51 -30.15 -20.96
CA VAL A 33 14.34 -30.08 -19.75
C VAL A 33 15.54 -31.02 -19.87
N THR A 34 16.73 -30.52 -19.54
CA THR A 34 18.01 -31.26 -19.53
C THR A 34 18.82 -30.94 -18.28
N SER A 35 19.89 -31.70 -18.01
CA SER A 35 20.88 -31.32 -16.99
C SER A 35 21.53 -29.99 -17.34
N ALA A 36 21.70 -29.11 -16.34
CA ALA A 36 22.44 -27.87 -16.50
C ALA A 36 23.95 -28.14 -16.59
N PRO A 37 24.72 -27.25 -17.24
CA PRO A 37 26.16 -27.19 -17.06
C PRO A 37 26.52 -26.96 -15.59
N GLN A 38 27.63 -27.56 -15.15
CA GLN A 38 28.19 -27.36 -13.82
C GLN A 38 28.51 -25.89 -13.61
N GLU A 39 28.18 -25.38 -12.42
CA GLU A 39 28.49 -24.01 -12.08
C GLU A 39 29.97 -23.88 -11.69
N THR A 40 30.65 -22.93 -12.31
CA THR A 40 32.00 -22.51 -11.92
C THR A 40 31.92 -21.19 -11.19
N ALA A 41 32.47 -21.13 -9.97
CA ALA A 41 32.59 -19.88 -9.23
C ALA A 41 33.70 -19.01 -9.83
N SER A 42 33.32 -17.92 -10.50
CA SER A 42 34.27 -16.92 -11.00
C SER A 42 34.65 -15.90 -9.93
N PHE A 43 33.83 -15.78 -8.88
CA PHE A 43 34.11 -14.97 -7.70
C PHE A 43 33.46 -15.62 -6.47
N SER A 44 34.16 -15.65 -5.34
CA SER A 44 33.58 -16.09 -4.07
C SER A 44 34.26 -15.41 -2.89
N GLU A 45 33.46 -14.95 -1.95
CA GLU A 45 33.87 -14.29 -0.73
C GLU A 45 32.98 -14.74 0.44
N ASN A 46 33.59 -14.99 1.61
CA ASN A 46 32.88 -15.36 2.85
C ASN A 46 33.25 -14.46 4.04
N PHE A 47 34.11 -13.47 3.82
CA PHE A 47 34.54 -12.45 4.78
C PHE A 47 35.13 -12.99 6.10
N LYS A 48 35.49 -14.28 6.17
CA LYS A 48 36.15 -14.90 7.34
C LYS A 48 37.52 -14.30 7.61
N VAL A 49 38.24 -13.99 6.54
CA VAL A 49 39.58 -13.40 6.56
C VAL A 49 39.65 -12.29 5.52
N GLU A 50 40.68 -11.46 5.60
CA GLU A 50 40.95 -10.49 4.54
C GLU A 50 41.42 -11.20 3.27
N SER A 51 40.57 -11.15 2.22
CA SER A 51 40.82 -11.86 0.97
C SER A 51 41.67 -11.05 -0.03
N GLY A 52 41.76 -9.73 0.16
CA GLY A 52 42.34 -8.82 -0.83
C GLY A 52 41.57 -8.74 -2.15
N LEU A 53 40.35 -9.28 -2.21
CA LEU A 53 39.48 -9.28 -3.41
C LEU A 53 38.74 -7.95 -3.62
N TRP A 54 38.75 -7.06 -2.63
CA TRP A 54 38.01 -5.80 -2.64
C TRP A 54 38.96 -4.62 -2.82
N LEU A 55 38.50 -3.58 -3.51
CA LEU A 55 39.13 -2.26 -3.52
C LEU A 55 38.93 -1.57 -2.15
N PRO A 56 39.69 -0.52 -1.83
CA PRO A 56 39.48 0.25 -0.60
C PRO A 56 38.02 0.71 -0.48
N PHE A 57 37.46 0.56 0.73
CA PHE A 57 36.08 0.97 1.02
C PHE A 57 35.89 2.47 0.78
N VAL A 58 34.78 2.82 0.13
CA VAL A 58 34.34 4.21 0.00
C VAL A 58 33.27 4.49 1.04
N ASN A 59 33.45 5.54 1.81
CA ASN A 59 32.62 5.89 2.95
C ASN A 59 32.44 7.41 3.00
N PHE A 60 31.24 7.88 2.69
CA PHE A 60 30.95 9.31 2.66
C PHE A 60 31.07 9.91 4.07
N GLU A 61 31.89 10.95 4.19
CA GLU A 61 32.22 11.63 5.45
C GLU A 61 32.73 10.72 6.58
N ASN A 62 33.18 9.50 6.24
CA ASN A 62 33.71 8.49 7.18
C ASN A 62 32.77 8.17 8.37
N LYS A 63 31.45 8.25 8.16
CA LYS A 63 30.48 8.03 9.24
C LYS A 63 30.26 6.56 9.57
N LEU A 64 30.52 5.66 8.63
CA LEU A 64 30.36 4.21 8.82
C LEU A 64 31.67 3.51 9.22
N THR A 65 31.57 2.32 9.79
CA THR A 65 32.70 1.41 9.98
C THR A 65 32.43 0.06 9.31
N PHE A 66 33.52 -0.56 8.83
CA PHE A 66 33.50 -1.86 8.15
C PHE A 66 34.28 -2.85 9.01
N GLU A 67 33.58 -3.77 9.66
CA GLU A 67 34.14 -4.64 10.69
C GLU A 67 33.82 -6.10 10.39
N ARG A 68 34.84 -6.96 10.40
CA ARG A 68 34.61 -8.41 10.30
C ARG A 68 34.05 -8.90 11.63
N THR A 69 32.94 -9.62 11.58
CA THR A 69 32.24 -10.12 12.77
C THR A 69 32.00 -11.62 12.67
N SER A 70 31.84 -12.24 13.84
CA SER A 70 31.49 -13.64 14.03
C SER A 70 30.40 -13.71 15.09
N GLU A 71 29.17 -14.00 14.69
CA GLU A 71 28.02 -14.16 15.58
C GLU A 71 27.32 -15.50 15.27
N ASN A 72 27.08 -16.34 16.27
CA ASN A 72 26.43 -17.65 16.12
C ASN A 72 27.09 -18.55 15.05
N ASP A 73 28.43 -18.64 15.05
CA ASP A 73 29.25 -19.38 14.06
C ASP A 73 29.14 -18.88 12.60
N LEU A 74 28.48 -17.74 12.38
CA LEU A 74 28.34 -17.10 11.07
C LEU A 74 29.26 -15.88 11.00
N THR A 75 30.15 -15.91 10.01
CA THR A 75 31.15 -14.87 9.76
C THR A 75 30.66 -13.93 8.66
N GLY A 76 31.05 -12.66 8.72
CA GLY A 76 30.61 -11.66 7.73
C GLY A 76 31.28 -10.29 7.91
N LEU A 77 31.07 -9.41 6.92
CA LEU A 77 31.49 -8.01 6.97
C LEU A 77 30.31 -7.14 7.42
N ALA A 78 30.40 -6.58 8.62
CA ALA A 78 29.43 -5.66 9.19
C ALA A 78 29.72 -4.22 8.73
N ILE A 79 28.67 -3.52 8.32
CA ILE A 79 28.66 -2.10 7.98
C ILE A 79 27.77 -1.43 9.01
N LEU A 80 28.40 -0.62 9.86
CA LEU A 80 27.79 -0.05 11.06
C LEU A 80 27.93 1.47 11.04
N ASN A 81 26.93 2.17 11.57
CA ASN A 81 27.08 3.60 11.85
C ASN A 81 27.38 3.77 13.35
N LYS A 82 28.53 4.35 13.70
CA LYS A 82 28.93 4.57 15.10
C LYS A 82 28.64 5.99 15.61
N GLN A 83 27.93 6.80 14.82
CA GLN A 83 27.55 8.15 15.22
C GLN A 83 26.47 8.14 16.30
N PRO A 84 26.36 9.18 17.14
CA PRO A 84 25.37 9.24 18.22
C PRO A 84 23.94 9.54 17.76
N GLN A 85 23.71 9.87 16.48
CA GLN A 85 22.39 10.15 15.92
C GLN A 85 22.36 9.78 14.42
N GLY A 86 21.16 9.60 13.87
CA GLY A 86 20.94 9.38 12.44
C GLY A 86 21.63 10.46 11.60
N SER A 87 22.26 10.05 10.51
CA SER A 87 23.02 10.93 9.64
C SER A 87 22.93 10.46 8.20
N ASP A 88 23.18 11.39 7.27
CA ASP A 88 23.33 11.07 5.86
C ASP A 88 24.58 10.21 5.66
N THR A 89 24.40 9.00 5.14
CA THR A 89 25.42 7.96 5.00
C THR A 89 25.38 7.40 3.60
N ALA A 90 26.54 7.38 2.96
CA ALA A 90 26.69 6.69 1.68
C ALA A 90 27.94 5.83 1.70
N TRP A 91 27.88 4.66 1.06
CA TRP A 91 28.98 3.71 1.08
C TRP A 91 29.06 2.88 -0.19
N GLU A 92 30.27 2.41 -0.48
CA GLU A 92 30.50 1.51 -1.60
C GLU A 92 31.63 0.52 -1.31
N LEU A 93 31.36 -0.73 -1.68
CA LEU A 93 32.26 -1.85 -1.66
C LEU A 93 32.35 -2.43 -3.08
N ILE A 94 33.53 -2.34 -3.67
CA ILE A 94 33.77 -2.73 -5.06
C ILE A 94 34.77 -3.88 -5.11
N SER A 95 34.42 -4.98 -5.75
CA SER A 95 35.36 -6.08 -5.97
C SER A 95 36.41 -5.69 -7.02
N LYS A 96 37.61 -6.26 -6.93
CA LYS A 96 38.52 -6.32 -8.07
C LYS A 96 37.81 -7.04 -9.22
N SER A 97 38.15 -6.63 -10.44
CA SER A 97 37.57 -7.26 -11.62
C SER A 97 38.02 -8.72 -11.73
N PHE A 98 37.09 -9.59 -12.09
CA PHE A 98 37.33 -11.01 -12.34
C PHE A 98 36.85 -11.39 -13.73
N ALA A 99 37.44 -12.46 -14.29
CA ALA A 99 37.12 -12.91 -15.64
C ALA A 99 35.72 -13.49 -15.73
N VAL A 100 34.99 -13.10 -16.77
CA VAL A 100 33.68 -13.66 -17.14
C VAL A 100 33.72 -14.11 -18.59
N THR A 101 32.82 -15.02 -18.94
CA THR A 101 32.71 -15.53 -20.31
C THR A 101 31.51 -14.86 -20.98
N PRO A 102 31.68 -14.18 -22.12
CA PRO A 102 30.59 -13.57 -22.86
C PRO A 102 29.43 -14.54 -23.11
N LYS A 103 28.19 -14.06 -22.98
CA LYS A 103 26.95 -14.84 -23.18
C LYS A 103 26.73 -16.02 -22.23
N ALA A 104 27.61 -16.24 -21.24
CA ALA A 104 27.37 -17.26 -20.23
C ALA A 104 26.19 -16.86 -19.34
N ALA A 105 25.37 -17.83 -18.92
CA ALA A 105 24.39 -17.58 -17.87
C ALA A 105 25.14 -17.39 -16.54
N PHE A 106 24.72 -16.43 -15.73
CA PHE A 106 25.30 -16.19 -14.42
C PHE A 106 24.24 -16.24 -13.32
N ARG A 107 24.71 -16.57 -12.12
CA ARG A 107 23.97 -16.48 -10.86
C ARG A 107 24.86 -15.82 -9.82
N LEU A 108 24.46 -14.68 -9.30
CA LEU A 108 25.08 -14.00 -8.17
C LEU A 108 24.27 -14.32 -6.92
N VAL A 109 24.91 -15.00 -5.97
CA VAL A 109 24.33 -15.42 -4.69
C VAL A 109 24.88 -14.52 -3.59
N ILE A 110 24.00 -13.88 -2.84
CA ILE A 110 24.35 -12.98 -1.73
C ILE A 110 23.63 -13.46 -0.48
N ALA A 111 24.37 -13.87 0.55
CA ALA A 111 23.84 -14.14 1.87
C ALA A 111 24.11 -12.94 2.77
N ALA A 112 23.04 -12.32 3.29
CA ALA A 112 23.15 -11.14 4.14
C ALA A 112 22.12 -11.15 5.27
N GLN A 113 22.49 -10.51 6.38
CA GLN A 113 21.65 -10.32 7.56
C GLN A 113 21.73 -8.88 8.05
N GLY A 114 20.72 -8.44 8.80
CA GLY A 114 20.62 -7.05 9.23
C GLY A 114 19.19 -6.53 9.26
N ASN A 115 19.07 -5.23 9.48
CA ASN A 115 17.80 -4.49 9.53
C ASN A 115 17.77 -3.30 8.55
N VAL A 116 18.71 -3.22 7.61
CA VAL A 116 18.74 -2.25 6.51
C VAL A 116 18.23 -2.93 5.23
N SER A 117 17.08 -2.51 4.72
CA SER A 117 16.54 -3.08 3.48
C SER A 117 17.39 -2.66 2.28
N MET A 118 18.07 -3.62 1.66
CA MET A 118 18.85 -3.41 0.42
C MET A 118 18.10 -3.93 -0.82
N THR A 119 16.77 -4.02 -0.74
CA THR A 119 15.94 -4.54 -1.85
C THR A 119 15.79 -3.53 -2.99
N VAL A 120 15.82 -2.23 -2.69
CA VAL A 120 15.77 -1.14 -3.68
C VAL A 120 16.78 -0.04 -3.30
N PRO A 121 18.09 -0.34 -3.30
CA PRO A 121 19.11 0.64 -2.93
C PRO A 121 19.23 1.72 -4.01
N LYS A 122 19.42 2.96 -3.60
CA LYS A 122 19.63 4.11 -4.49
C LYS A 122 21.05 4.65 -4.29
N GLY A 123 21.79 4.78 -5.38
CA GLY A 123 23.07 5.51 -5.39
C GLY A 123 22.86 7.01 -5.67
N HIS A 124 23.96 7.77 -5.67
CA HIS A 124 23.95 9.22 -5.91
C HIS A 124 24.94 9.59 -7.01
N LYS A 125 24.45 10.20 -8.09
CA LYS A 125 25.28 10.73 -9.20
C LYS A 125 26.30 9.72 -9.75
N GLY A 126 25.93 8.44 -9.85
CA GLY A 126 26.79 7.38 -10.36
C GLY A 126 27.76 6.77 -9.34
N MET A 127 27.63 7.10 -8.06
CA MET A 127 28.40 6.55 -6.94
C MET A 127 27.48 5.78 -5.98
N TYR A 128 28.06 4.91 -5.15
CA TYR A 128 27.33 4.17 -4.10
C TYR A 128 26.23 3.27 -4.65
N GLU A 129 26.49 2.61 -5.78
CA GLU A 129 25.49 1.81 -6.48
C GLU A 129 25.62 0.32 -6.14
N THR A 130 24.48 -0.37 -6.02
CA THR A 130 24.47 -1.84 -5.99
C THR A 130 24.23 -2.36 -7.40
N ARG A 131 25.29 -2.88 -8.03
CA ARG A 131 25.30 -3.31 -9.43
C ARG A 131 26.40 -4.30 -9.76
N ILE A 132 26.27 -5.00 -10.88
CA ILE A 132 27.36 -5.70 -11.56
C ILE A 132 27.86 -4.76 -12.64
N ALA A 133 29.11 -4.31 -12.54
CA ALA A 133 29.75 -3.54 -13.59
C ALA A 133 30.44 -4.52 -14.55
N TRP A 134 30.24 -4.30 -15.84
CA TRP A 134 30.77 -5.15 -16.91
C TRP A 134 31.83 -4.39 -17.69
N PHE A 135 32.90 -5.06 -18.09
CA PHE A 135 33.96 -4.43 -18.89
C PHE A 135 34.31 -5.31 -20.08
N ASP A 136 34.64 -4.67 -21.20
CA ASP A 136 35.20 -5.37 -22.35
C ASP A 136 36.65 -5.81 -22.11
N LYS A 137 37.24 -6.48 -23.11
CA LYS A 137 38.61 -7.00 -23.06
C LYS A 137 39.69 -5.91 -22.86
N ASP A 138 39.36 -4.66 -23.20
CA ASP A 138 40.26 -3.51 -23.13
C ASP A 138 40.03 -2.71 -21.83
N GLY A 139 39.13 -3.20 -20.96
CA GLY A 139 38.82 -2.61 -19.66
C GLY A 139 37.81 -1.45 -19.72
N LYS A 140 37.13 -1.25 -20.87
CA LYS A 140 36.11 -0.22 -20.99
C LYS A 140 34.78 -0.71 -20.42
N GLU A 141 34.15 0.11 -19.59
CA GLU A 141 32.87 -0.20 -18.95
C GLU A 141 31.71 -0.28 -19.97
N LEU A 142 30.84 -1.26 -19.77
CA LEU A 142 29.63 -1.55 -20.53
C LEU A 142 28.40 -1.29 -19.63
N PRO A 143 27.16 -1.23 -20.17
CA PRO A 143 25.96 -1.02 -19.37
C PRO A 143 25.81 -2.03 -18.23
N SER A 144 25.70 -1.54 -17.00
CA SER A 144 25.68 -2.35 -15.77
C SER A 144 24.35 -3.03 -15.49
N THR A 145 24.38 -4.07 -14.65
CA THR A 145 23.18 -4.75 -14.14
C THR A 145 22.92 -4.35 -12.70
N TYR A 146 21.88 -3.57 -12.45
CA TYR A 146 21.48 -3.15 -11.10
C TYR A 146 20.69 -4.24 -10.39
N TYR A 147 20.88 -4.38 -9.08
CA TYR A 147 20.16 -5.36 -8.27
C TYR A 147 19.98 -4.88 -6.83
N GLY A 148 19.06 -5.52 -6.12
CA GLY A 148 18.93 -5.42 -4.67
C GLY A 148 19.06 -6.80 -4.01
N PHE A 149 19.20 -6.83 -2.70
CA PHE A 149 19.25 -8.06 -1.92
C PHE A 149 18.49 -7.97 -0.60
N LYS A 150 17.95 -9.11 -0.19
CA LYS A 150 17.20 -9.29 1.06
C LYS A 150 18.17 -9.45 2.23
N VAL A 151 17.72 -8.99 3.39
CA VAL A 151 18.37 -9.21 4.68
C VAL A 151 17.34 -9.70 5.69
N SER A 152 17.76 -10.41 6.72
CA SER A 152 16.92 -10.64 7.91
C SER A 152 17.67 -10.33 9.19
N LYS A 153 16.93 -9.96 10.24
CA LYS A 153 17.51 -9.53 11.52
C LYS A 153 18.30 -10.60 12.27
N ARG A 154 18.08 -11.91 11.97
CA ARG A 154 18.66 -13.02 12.76
C ARG A 154 19.59 -13.93 11.98
N ASN A 155 19.15 -14.42 10.82
CA ASN A 155 19.91 -15.37 10.01
C ASN A 155 20.19 -14.77 8.63
N PRO A 156 21.29 -15.14 7.97
CA PRO A 156 21.55 -14.74 6.60
C PRO A 156 20.42 -15.23 5.70
N VAL A 157 19.83 -14.33 4.93
CA VAL A 157 18.91 -14.68 3.84
C VAL A 157 19.69 -14.63 2.55
N THR A 158 19.50 -15.65 1.73
CA THR A 158 20.13 -15.73 0.42
C THR A 158 19.26 -15.03 -0.62
N THR A 159 19.86 -14.13 -1.39
CA THR A 159 19.30 -13.55 -2.59
C THR A 159 20.05 -14.06 -3.81
N GLU A 160 19.32 -14.41 -4.86
CA GLU A 160 19.90 -14.79 -6.14
C GLU A 160 19.56 -13.76 -7.22
N VAL A 161 20.58 -13.28 -7.93
CA VAL A 161 20.45 -12.45 -9.13
C VAL A 161 20.92 -13.29 -10.31
N VAL A 162 20.01 -13.54 -11.25
CA VAL A 162 20.29 -14.37 -12.43
C VAL A 162 20.28 -13.52 -13.69
N GLY A 163 21.12 -13.86 -14.67
CA GLY A 163 21.18 -13.14 -15.93
C GLY A 163 22.11 -13.78 -16.95
N THR A 164 22.40 -13.05 -18.02
CA THR A 164 23.36 -13.44 -19.06
C THR A 164 24.47 -12.40 -19.12
N VAL A 165 25.72 -12.85 -19.16
CA VAL A 165 26.89 -11.97 -19.31
C VAL A 165 26.80 -11.26 -20.68
N PRO A 166 26.98 -9.93 -20.75
CA PRO A 166 26.92 -9.19 -22.01
C PRO A 166 27.88 -9.74 -23.08
N GLU A 167 27.50 -9.66 -24.36
CA GLU A 167 28.23 -10.25 -25.49
C GLU A 167 29.67 -9.74 -25.65
N SER A 168 29.96 -8.51 -25.23
CA SER A 168 31.30 -7.92 -25.28
C SER A 168 32.03 -7.95 -23.94
N ALA A 169 31.43 -8.47 -22.86
CA ALA A 169 32.02 -8.43 -21.53
C ALA A 169 33.05 -9.55 -21.32
N ALA A 170 34.29 -9.17 -21.00
CA ALA A 170 35.38 -10.08 -20.65
C ALA A 170 35.69 -10.07 -19.13
N LEU A 171 35.35 -8.99 -18.45
CA LEU A 171 35.55 -8.82 -17.01
C LEU A 171 34.26 -8.32 -16.34
N ALA A 172 34.11 -8.60 -15.05
CA ALA A 172 33.06 -8.04 -14.21
C ALA A 172 33.61 -7.63 -12.85
N SER A 173 32.97 -6.64 -12.21
CA SER A 173 33.13 -6.35 -10.78
C SER A 173 31.78 -6.29 -10.09
N ILE A 174 31.76 -6.71 -8.82
CA ILE A 174 30.58 -6.64 -7.96
C ILE A 174 30.67 -5.35 -7.16
N HIS A 175 29.64 -4.51 -7.29
CA HIS A 175 29.45 -3.32 -6.48
C HIS A 175 28.31 -3.55 -5.49
N LEU A 176 28.57 -3.25 -4.24
CA LEU A 176 27.57 -3.14 -3.18
C LEU A 176 27.65 -1.73 -2.60
N GLY A 177 26.55 -0.99 -2.62
CA GLY A 177 26.53 0.38 -2.12
C GLY A 177 25.14 0.99 -2.09
N ALA A 178 24.99 2.02 -1.27
CA ALA A 178 23.78 2.83 -1.23
C ALA A 178 24.09 4.23 -0.67
N ASP A 179 23.40 5.22 -1.22
CA ASP A 179 23.13 6.54 -0.62
C ASP A 179 21.77 6.49 0.13
N SER A 180 20.83 5.67 -0.33
CA SER A 180 19.58 5.37 0.36
C SER A 180 19.25 3.87 0.28
N PRO A 181 18.80 3.23 1.37
CA PRO A 181 18.54 3.82 2.69
C PRO A 181 19.81 4.18 3.46
N ASN A 182 19.69 5.20 4.32
CA ASN A 182 20.74 5.52 5.29
C ASN A 182 20.92 4.38 6.30
N ILE A 183 22.17 4.09 6.66
CA ILE A 183 22.51 3.20 7.77
C ILE A 183 22.57 4.07 9.02
N ASN A 184 21.49 4.08 9.80
CA ASN A 184 21.48 4.77 11.09
C ASN A 184 22.24 3.94 12.13
N PRO A 185 22.58 4.52 13.30
CA PRO A 185 23.39 3.78 14.27
C PRO A 185 22.73 2.52 14.86
N VAL A 186 21.40 2.49 14.94
CA VAL A 186 20.61 1.29 15.30
C VAL A 186 20.57 0.23 14.20
N ASN A 187 21.09 0.60 13.01
CA ASN A 187 21.09 -0.27 11.87
C ASN A 187 22.34 -1.14 11.82
N LYS A 188 22.13 -2.40 11.46
CA LYS A 188 23.16 -3.39 11.21
C LYS A 188 22.96 -3.94 9.81
N LEU A 189 24.01 -3.93 9.01
CA LEU A 189 24.07 -4.65 7.74
C LEU A 189 25.30 -5.53 7.78
N ILE A 190 25.12 -6.85 7.62
CA ILE A 190 26.22 -7.81 7.56
C ILE A 190 26.10 -8.59 6.26
N ILE A 191 27.17 -8.60 5.49
CA ILE A 191 27.28 -9.46 4.31
C ILE A 191 28.09 -10.70 4.70
N ASN A 192 27.45 -11.87 4.65
CA ASN A 192 28.04 -13.13 5.09
C ASN A 192 28.76 -13.84 3.95
N GLN A 193 28.16 -13.86 2.76
CA GLN A 193 28.73 -14.53 1.61
C GLN A 193 28.30 -13.86 0.32
N ILE A 194 29.22 -13.83 -0.65
CA ILE A 194 28.93 -13.45 -2.03
C ILE A 194 29.59 -14.47 -2.95
N THR A 195 28.84 -15.03 -3.89
CA THR A 195 29.38 -15.95 -4.88
C THR A 195 28.81 -15.63 -6.25
N PHE A 196 29.68 -15.39 -7.24
CA PHE A 196 29.30 -15.23 -8.64
C PHE A 196 29.62 -16.52 -9.38
N LEU A 197 28.57 -17.17 -9.85
CA LEU A 197 28.60 -18.46 -10.51
C LEU A 197 28.31 -18.25 -11.99
N THR A 198 29.06 -18.91 -12.86
CA THR A 198 28.78 -18.93 -14.30
C THR A 198 28.56 -20.35 -14.77
N ARG A 199 27.66 -20.49 -15.75
CA ARG A 199 27.47 -21.72 -16.51
C ARG A 199 27.91 -21.44 -17.94
N LYS A 200 29.01 -22.04 -18.38
CA LYS A 200 29.39 -22.01 -19.79
C LYS A 200 28.69 -23.16 -20.50
N HIS A 201 28.39 -22.95 -21.77
CA HIS A 201 27.77 -23.99 -22.60
C HIS A 201 28.64 -25.27 -22.67
N ASP A 202 29.96 -25.11 -22.62
CA ASP A 202 30.92 -26.21 -22.73
C ASP A 202 31.40 -26.74 -21.38
N ASP A 203 30.89 -26.19 -20.26
CA ASP A 203 31.21 -26.73 -18.94
C ASP A 203 30.61 -28.14 -18.81
N PRO A 204 31.29 -29.06 -18.10
CA PRO A 204 30.75 -30.40 -17.89
C PRO A 204 29.34 -30.32 -17.30
N LEU A 205 28.42 -31.17 -17.77
CA LEU A 205 27.05 -31.20 -17.25
C LEU A 205 27.03 -31.76 -15.82
N VAL A 206 26.13 -31.24 -14.98
CA VAL A 206 25.92 -31.80 -13.64
C VAL A 206 25.46 -33.25 -13.77
N LYS A 207 26.10 -34.13 -12.99
CA LYS A 207 25.89 -35.59 -13.09
C LYS A 207 24.45 -36.00 -12.77
N ASN A 208 23.84 -35.40 -11.76
CA ASN A 208 22.46 -35.66 -11.37
C ASN A 208 21.69 -34.35 -11.33
N ALA A 209 20.62 -34.29 -12.10
CA ALA A 209 19.63 -33.21 -12.05
C ALA A 209 18.25 -33.82 -11.84
N PHE A 210 17.32 -33.07 -11.26
CA PHE A 210 15.94 -33.54 -11.14
C PHE A 210 14.91 -32.45 -11.37
N LEU A 211 13.71 -32.89 -11.74
CA LEU A 211 12.49 -32.10 -11.70
C LEU A 211 11.36 -32.93 -11.08
N GLU A 212 10.47 -32.27 -10.35
CA GLU A 212 9.21 -32.80 -9.85
C GLU A 212 8.05 -32.12 -10.60
N LEU A 213 7.05 -32.91 -10.96
CA LEU A 213 5.85 -32.45 -11.66
C LEU A 213 4.68 -32.31 -10.69
N PRO A 214 3.71 -31.41 -11.00
CA PRO A 214 2.48 -31.33 -10.23
C PRO A 214 1.72 -32.66 -10.25
N PRO A 215 0.93 -32.95 -9.20
CA PRO A 215 0.13 -34.16 -9.14
C PRO A 215 -0.93 -34.20 -10.24
N VAL A 216 -1.12 -35.39 -10.81
CA VAL A 216 -2.07 -35.68 -11.88
C VAL A 216 -3.02 -36.78 -11.45
N LYS A 217 -4.29 -36.65 -11.83
CA LYS A 217 -5.29 -37.70 -11.61
C LYS A 217 -5.26 -38.72 -12.76
N LEU A 218 -4.88 -39.95 -12.45
CA LEU A 218 -4.82 -41.04 -13.39
C LEU A 218 -6.22 -41.59 -13.68
N GLN A 219 -6.60 -41.60 -14.95
CA GLN A 219 -7.80 -42.29 -15.45
C GLN A 219 -7.46 -43.68 -16.03
N ASN A 220 -6.21 -43.88 -16.42
CA ASN A 220 -5.68 -45.14 -16.89
C ASN A 220 -4.28 -45.34 -16.30
N LEU A 221 -3.79 -46.58 -16.32
CA LEU A 221 -2.50 -46.96 -15.76
C LEU A 221 -1.38 -46.94 -16.80
N ALA A 222 -1.32 -45.95 -17.70
CA ALA A 222 -0.27 -45.85 -18.71
C ALA A 222 0.57 -44.59 -18.53
N TYR A 223 1.83 -44.69 -18.94
CA TYR A 223 2.72 -43.55 -19.08
C TYR A 223 3.49 -43.64 -20.40
N GLU A 224 3.81 -42.49 -20.97
CA GLU A 224 4.67 -42.33 -22.13
C GLU A 224 5.44 -41.03 -22.04
N TRP A 225 6.75 -41.02 -22.25
CA TRP A 225 7.54 -39.80 -22.35
C TRP A 225 8.27 -39.71 -23.69
N ASP A 226 8.41 -38.47 -24.17
CA ASP A 226 9.28 -38.13 -25.29
C ASP A 226 10.57 -37.56 -24.73
N ALA A 227 11.67 -38.31 -24.87
CA ALA A 227 12.99 -37.88 -24.46
C ALA A 227 14.08 -38.39 -25.40
N THR A 228 15.11 -37.59 -25.61
CA THR A 228 16.36 -38.04 -26.22
C THR A 228 17.32 -38.46 -25.10
N VAL A 229 17.75 -39.72 -25.07
CA VAL A 229 18.68 -40.24 -24.06
C VAL A 229 19.99 -40.70 -24.75
N PRO A 230 21.08 -39.95 -24.62
CA PRO A 230 22.38 -40.32 -25.21
C PRO A 230 22.99 -41.59 -24.59
N ASN A 231 23.93 -42.21 -25.31
CA ASN A 231 24.69 -43.36 -24.80
C ASN A 231 25.42 -42.97 -23.50
N ASN A 232 25.42 -43.85 -22.49
CA ASN A 232 25.96 -43.65 -21.14
C ASN A 232 25.21 -42.64 -20.24
N CYS A 233 24.10 -42.08 -20.70
CA CYS A 233 23.18 -41.29 -19.88
C CYS A 233 22.00 -42.16 -19.42
N ALA A 234 21.26 -41.70 -18.40
CA ALA A 234 20.02 -42.35 -18.00
C ALA A 234 18.95 -41.33 -17.64
N LEU A 235 17.71 -41.61 -18.04
CA LEU A 235 16.53 -40.89 -17.57
C LEU A 235 15.72 -41.86 -16.70
N GLN A 236 15.48 -41.47 -15.45
CA GLN A 236 14.73 -42.25 -14.49
C GLN A 236 13.47 -41.49 -14.09
N MET A 237 12.31 -42.10 -14.26
CA MET A 237 11.07 -41.61 -13.67
C MET A 237 10.81 -42.35 -12.35
N LEU A 238 10.47 -41.59 -11.33
CA LEU A 238 10.04 -42.01 -10.01
C LEU A 238 8.61 -41.54 -9.81
N LEU A 239 7.75 -42.37 -9.24
CA LEU A 239 6.36 -42.03 -8.99
C LEU A 239 6.05 -42.03 -7.49
N ALA A 240 5.19 -41.12 -7.07
CA ALA A 240 4.56 -41.12 -5.76
C ALA A 240 3.03 -41.16 -5.95
N PHE A 241 2.31 -41.82 -5.03
CA PHE A 241 0.88 -42.06 -5.16
C PHE A 241 0.12 -41.67 -3.89
N ALA A 242 -1.16 -41.31 -4.05
CA ALA A 242 -2.09 -41.03 -2.97
C ALA A 242 -3.56 -41.36 -3.36
N GLU A 243 -4.40 -41.65 -2.35
CA GLU A 243 -5.85 -41.93 -2.52
C GLU A 243 -6.63 -40.67 -2.91
N SER A 244 -6.17 -39.52 -2.45
CA SER A 244 -6.69 -38.20 -2.80
C SER A 244 -5.51 -37.27 -3.12
N GLU A 245 -5.79 -36.18 -3.83
CA GLU A 245 -4.83 -35.09 -4.07
C GLU A 245 -4.22 -34.59 -2.75
N GLU A 246 -5.03 -34.68 -1.69
CA GLU A 246 -4.80 -34.16 -0.35
C GLU A 246 -4.35 -35.22 0.67
N GLY A 247 -4.18 -36.47 0.23
CA GLY A 247 -3.85 -37.60 1.09
C GLY A 247 -2.35 -37.75 1.37
N PRO A 248 -1.97 -38.66 2.28
CA PRO A 248 -0.56 -38.97 2.50
C PRO A 248 0.05 -39.58 1.23
N TRP A 249 1.11 -38.94 0.73
CA TRP A 249 1.84 -39.39 -0.44
C TRP A 249 2.88 -40.45 -0.08
N THR A 250 2.96 -41.51 -0.88
CA THR A 250 4.08 -42.46 -0.77
C THR A 250 5.41 -41.77 -1.10
N PRO A 251 6.55 -42.24 -0.55
CA PRO A 251 7.85 -41.83 -1.07
C PRO A 251 7.96 -42.08 -2.57
N PHE A 252 8.72 -41.25 -3.28
CA PHE A 252 9.02 -41.44 -4.70
C PHE A 252 9.75 -42.77 -4.93
N ALA A 253 9.15 -43.68 -5.71
CA ALA A 253 9.68 -45.01 -6.04
C ALA A 253 9.15 -45.51 -7.40
N GLY A 254 9.73 -46.59 -7.94
CA GLY A 254 9.23 -47.30 -9.11
C GLY A 254 8.26 -48.43 -8.76
N PRO A 255 8.02 -49.40 -9.68
CA PRO A 255 7.00 -50.44 -9.51
C PRO A 255 7.28 -51.41 -8.34
N ALA A 256 8.49 -51.35 -7.77
CA ALA A 256 8.86 -51.94 -6.50
C ALA A 256 9.76 -50.95 -5.71
N PRO A 257 9.91 -51.11 -4.38
CA PRO A 257 10.89 -50.33 -3.61
C PRO A 257 12.27 -50.44 -4.27
N ASN A 258 12.88 -49.29 -4.60
CA ASN A 258 14.17 -49.16 -5.29
C ASN A 258 14.20 -49.49 -6.80
N GLN A 259 13.06 -49.70 -7.46
CA GLN A 259 13.02 -49.75 -8.94
C GLN A 259 12.77 -48.35 -9.52
N HIS A 260 13.18 -48.12 -10.77
CA HIS A 260 12.95 -46.87 -11.51
C HIS A 260 12.29 -47.19 -12.85
N TYR A 261 11.38 -46.35 -13.31
CA TYR A 261 10.89 -46.46 -14.68
C TYR A 261 11.95 -45.88 -15.61
N THR A 262 12.51 -46.70 -16.50
CA THR A 262 13.65 -46.33 -17.37
C THR A 262 13.30 -46.40 -18.86
N GLN A 263 12.13 -46.93 -19.21
CA GLN A 263 11.65 -47.08 -20.59
C GLN A 263 10.63 -45.99 -20.95
N PRO A 264 10.61 -45.49 -22.19
CA PRO A 264 9.78 -44.35 -22.59
C PRO A 264 8.28 -44.60 -22.58
N LYS A 265 7.83 -45.84 -22.44
CA LYS A 265 6.41 -46.16 -22.32
C LYS A 265 6.22 -47.40 -21.49
N GLY A 266 5.11 -47.47 -20.77
CA GLY A 266 4.74 -48.65 -20.01
C GLY A 266 3.41 -48.48 -19.29
N THR A 267 3.09 -49.47 -18.48
CA THR A 267 1.92 -49.46 -17.61
C THR A 267 2.34 -49.38 -16.14
N ILE A 268 1.52 -48.71 -15.34
CA ILE A 268 1.67 -48.57 -13.89
C ILE A 268 0.97 -49.77 -13.26
N GLU A 269 1.72 -50.72 -12.70
CA GLU A 269 1.16 -51.98 -12.17
C GLU A 269 0.50 -51.85 -10.77
N THR A 270 0.30 -50.62 -10.28
CA THR A 270 -0.28 -50.38 -8.95
C THR A 270 -1.80 -50.62 -8.98
N LYS A 271 -2.36 -51.20 -7.91
CA LYS A 271 -3.82 -51.32 -7.75
C LYS A 271 -4.40 -49.90 -7.71
N LEU A 272 -5.41 -49.65 -8.55
CA LEU A 272 -6.19 -48.40 -8.72
C LEU A 272 -6.93 -47.90 -7.45
N ASN A 273 -6.43 -48.19 -6.24
CA ASN A 273 -6.94 -47.57 -5.02
C ASN A 273 -6.46 -46.11 -4.90
N ASN A 274 -5.38 -45.73 -5.59
CA ASN A 274 -4.77 -44.40 -5.56
C ASN A 274 -4.89 -43.70 -6.93
N PRO A 275 -5.90 -42.83 -7.14
CA PRO A 275 -6.10 -42.15 -8.42
C PRO A 275 -5.14 -40.99 -8.66
N TRP A 276 -4.31 -40.58 -7.68
CA TRP A 276 -3.39 -39.45 -7.83
C TRP A 276 -1.93 -39.90 -7.89
N CYS A 277 -1.17 -39.26 -8.79
CA CYS A 277 0.22 -39.60 -9.06
C CYS A 277 1.06 -38.33 -9.22
N LYS A 278 2.25 -38.30 -8.61
CA LYS A 278 3.31 -37.34 -8.91
C LYS A 278 4.44 -38.06 -9.63
N ALA A 279 5.10 -37.36 -10.54
CA ALA A 279 6.30 -37.85 -11.19
C ALA A 279 7.50 -36.97 -10.88
N LYS A 280 8.61 -37.62 -10.54
CA LYS A 280 9.93 -37.00 -10.42
C LYS A 280 10.85 -37.63 -11.45
N PHE A 281 11.52 -36.80 -12.23
CA PHE A 281 12.53 -37.25 -13.19
C PHE A 281 13.92 -36.97 -12.63
N VAL A 282 14.78 -37.98 -12.69
CA VAL A 282 16.22 -37.86 -12.44
C VAL A 282 16.94 -38.00 -13.77
N LEU A 283 17.68 -36.95 -14.15
CA LEU A 283 18.48 -36.89 -15.36
C LEU A 283 19.93 -37.17 -14.97
N VAL A 284 20.44 -38.30 -15.42
CA VAL A 284 21.81 -38.73 -15.19
C VAL A 284 22.63 -38.44 -16.44
N SER A 285 23.56 -37.50 -16.33
CA SER A 285 24.50 -37.12 -17.40
C SER A 285 25.81 -37.89 -17.29
N ASP A 286 26.55 -38.01 -18.41
CA ASP A 286 27.91 -38.53 -18.43
C ASP A 286 28.97 -37.41 -18.22
N GLY A 287 28.52 -36.19 -17.91
CA GLY A 287 29.33 -34.98 -17.82
C GLY A 287 29.57 -34.26 -19.15
N LYS A 288 29.15 -34.80 -20.30
CA LYS A 288 29.24 -34.14 -21.62
C LYS A 288 27.89 -34.07 -22.34
N GLN A 289 27.11 -35.13 -22.24
CA GLN A 289 25.77 -35.27 -22.81
C GLN A 289 24.78 -35.55 -21.67
N ALA A 290 23.52 -35.19 -21.86
CA ALA A 290 22.46 -35.45 -20.90
C ALA A 290 21.15 -35.80 -21.61
N PRO A 291 20.23 -36.48 -20.89
CA PRO A 291 18.87 -36.66 -21.39
C PRO A 291 18.16 -35.33 -21.61
N LEU A 292 17.38 -35.23 -22.69
CA LEU A 292 16.49 -34.11 -22.95
C LEU A 292 15.04 -34.59 -22.94
N LEU A 293 14.30 -34.31 -21.87
CA LEU A 293 12.89 -34.63 -21.71
C LEU A 293 12.03 -33.53 -22.34
N ARG A 294 11.20 -33.88 -23.32
CA ARG A 294 10.33 -32.93 -24.05
C ARG A 294 8.91 -32.92 -23.55
N SER A 295 8.36 -34.10 -23.29
CA SER A 295 7.00 -34.24 -22.77
C SER A 295 6.82 -35.53 -22.00
N LEU A 296 5.80 -35.55 -21.15
CA LEU A 296 5.31 -36.72 -20.44
C LEU A 296 3.80 -36.80 -20.63
N THR A 297 3.31 -37.99 -20.91
CA THR A 297 1.91 -38.36 -20.85
C THR A 297 1.74 -39.30 -19.67
N LEU A 298 0.93 -38.90 -18.69
CA LEU A 298 0.49 -39.75 -17.57
C LEU A 298 -1.03 -39.91 -17.67
N GLY A 299 -1.49 -41.14 -17.81
CA GLY A 299 -2.91 -41.38 -18.04
C GLY A 299 -3.36 -40.81 -19.39
N ASN A 300 -4.23 -39.80 -19.33
CA ASN A 300 -4.72 -39.05 -20.49
C ASN A 300 -4.15 -37.62 -20.53
N GLN A 301 -3.31 -37.24 -19.57
CA GLN A 301 -2.77 -35.89 -19.43
C GLN A 301 -1.36 -35.85 -20.03
N LYS A 302 -1.17 -34.97 -21.02
CA LYS A 302 0.13 -34.69 -21.63
C LYS A 302 0.64 -33.36 -21.12
N MET A 303 1.87 -33.36 -20.61
CA MET A 303 2.60 -32.23 -20.07
C MET A 303 3.90 -32.04 -20.85
N GLY A 304 4.31 -30.80 -21.11
CA GLY A 304 5.50 -30.47 -21.88
C GLY A 304 5.65 -28.97 -22.11
N ASN A 305 6.51 -28.59 -23.06
CA ASN A 305 6.78 -27.17 -23.33
C ASN A 305 7.12 -26.39 -22.05
N TRP A 306 8.02 -26.96 -21.26
CA TRP A 306 8.26 -26.55 -19.88
C TRP A 306 8.82 -25.13 -19.81
N VAL A 307 8.25 -24.31 -18.92
CA VAL A 307 8.60 -22.88 -18.79
C VAL A 307 9.36 -22.53 -17.52
N GLY A 308 9.30 -23.35 -16.48
CA GLY A 308 9.98 -23.07 -15.22
C GLY A 308 9.27 -23.61 -13.99
N ILE A 309 9.73 -23.16 -12.81
CA ILE A 309 8.99 -23.27 -11.55
C ILE A 309 8.03 -22.08 -11.45
N ASP A 310 6.82 -22.32 -10.95
CA ASP A 310 5.87 -21.24 -10.70
C ASP A 310 6.37 -20.34 -9.56
N LYS A 311 6.28 -19.03 -9.74
CA LYS A 311 6.72 -18.03 -8.77
C LYS A 311 5.60 -17.08 -8.37
N GLU A 312 4.43 -17.25 -8.97
CA GLU A 312 3.27 -16.43 -8.67
C GLU A 312 2.52 -17.05 -7.48
N GLU A 313 1.94 -16.20 -6.64
CA GLU A 313 1.11 -16.65 -5.53
C GLU A 313 -0.31 -16.97 -6.04
N PRO A 314 -1.01 -17.94 -5.42
CA PRO A 314 -2.43 -18.13 -5.69
C PRO A 314 -3.23 -16.85 -5.46
N LYS A 315 -4.23 -16.60 -6.30
CA LYS A 315 -5.03 -15.36 -6.27
C LYS A 315 -6.42 -15.60 -5.74
N LEU A 316 -6.81 -14.82 -4.72
CA LEU A 316 -8.17 -14.78 -4.20
C LEU A 316 -9.04 -13.84 -5.04
N THR A 317 -10.19 -14.31 -5.51
CA THR A 317 -11.21 -13.47 -6.14
C THR A 317 -12.55 -13.70 -5.46
N MET A 318 -13.03 -12.71 -4.73
CA MET A 318 -14.35 -12.78 -4.10
C MET A 318 -15.47 -12.56 -5.13
N ILE A 319 -16.43 -13.48 -5.20
CA ILE A 319 -17.61 -13.40 -6.06
C ILE A 319 -18.78 -12.75 -5.34
N THR A 320 -18.99 -13.10 -4.05
CA THR A 320 -19.96 -12.38 -3.21
C THR A 320 -19.54 -10.91 -3.11
N PRO A 321 -20.46 -9.95 -3.26
CA PRO A 321 -20.15 -8.53 -3.11
C PRO A 321 -19.59 -8.21 -1.71
N GLY A 322 -18.87 -7.09 -1.60
CA GLY A 322 -18.40 -6.63 -0.28
C GLY A 322 -19.50 -6.04 0.59
N LEU A 323 -20.65 -5.67 0.05
CA LEU A 323 -21.82 -5.24 0.82
C LEU A 323 -22.95 -6.25 0.59
N VAL A 324 -23.43 -6.88 1.66
CA VAL A 324 -24.49 -7.90 1.62
C VAL A 324 -25.68 -7.49 2.48
N ASP A 325 -26.90 -7.82 2.04
CA ASP A 325 -28.13 -7.31 2.68
C ASP A 325 -28.43 -7.93 4.04
N ASN A 326 -27.94 -9.14 4.29
CA ASN A 326 -28.16 -9.87 5.53
C ASN A 326 -26.98 -10.80 5.86
N ASP A 327 -26.91 -11.20 7.11
CA ASP A 327 -25.89 -12.04 7.72
C ASP A 327 -26.04 -13.55 7.43
N SER A 328 -26.96 -13.93 6.55
CA SER A 328 -27.16 -15.33 6.11
C SER A 328 -26.73 -15.56 4.66
N THR A 329 -26.19 -14.53 4.00
CA THR A 329 -25.82 -14.58 2.58
C THR A 329 -24.70 -15.59 2.36
N PRO A 330 -24.80 -16.52 1.39
CA PRO A 330 -23.69 -17.40 1.06
C PRO A 330 -22.46 -16.62 0.57
N ILE A 331 -21.28 -17.00 1.06
CA ILE A 331 -20.01 -16.40 0.66
C ILE A 331 -19.39 -17.27 -0.42
N VAL A 332 -19.22 -16.72 -1.62
CA VAL A 332 -18.66 -17.38 -2.79
C VAL A 332 -17.37 -16.67 -3.19
N PHE A 333 -16.32 -17.43 -3.42
CA PHE A 333 -15.02 -16.93 -3.86
C PHE A 333 -14.31 -17.96 -4.74
N LYS A 334 -13.29 -17.50 -5.45
CA LYS A 334 -12.44 -18.32 -6.32
C LYS A 334 -10.99 -18.23 -5.88
N ILE A 335 -10.27 -19.33 -6.04
CA ILE A 335 -8.82 -19.40 -5.92
C ILE A 335 -8.27 -19.86 -7.25
N SER A 336 -7.50 -19.01 -7.90
CA SER A 336 -6.90 -19.27 -9.22
C SER A 336 -5.40 -19.11 -9.17
N ASP A 337 -4.68 -19.89 -9.97
CA ASP A 337 -3.22 -19.88 -10.02
C ASP A 337 -2.73 -20.43 -11.38
N ASN A 338 -1.47 -20.17 -11.75
CA ASN A 338 -0.87 -20.69 -13.00
C ASN A 338 -0.67 -22.20 -12.91
N GLN A 339 -0.30 -22.70 -11.74
CA GLN A 339 -0.36 -24.11 -11.37
C GLN A 339 -1.63 -24.40 -10.57
N ALA A 340 -2.08 -25.66 -10.50
CA ALA A 340 -3.21 -26.00 -9.65
C ALA A 340 -2.85 -25.76 -8.16
N PRO A 341 -3.68 -25.05 -7.37
CA PRO A 341 -3.43 -24.86 -5.94
C PRO A 341 -3.40 -26.20 -5.19
N ASN A 342 -2.58 -26.28 -4.14
CA ASN A 342 -2.54 -27.44 -3.26
C ASN A 342 -3.65 -27.36 -2.21
N TRP A 343 -4.84 -27.85 -2.59
CA TRP A 343 -6.06 -27.82 -1.77
C TRP A 343 -5.93 -28.52 -0.39
N SER A 344 -4.93 -29.37 -0.18
CA SER A 344 -4.67 -30.01 1.13
C SER A 344 -4.20 -29.03 2.19
N THR A 345 -3.65 -27.90 1.76
CA THR A 345 -3.19 -26.82 2.63
C THR A 345 -4.27 -25.78 2.89
N PHE A 346 -5.41 -25.87 2.20
CA PHE A 346 -6.47 -24.89 2.27
C PHE A 346 -7.01 -24.76 3.70
N LYS A 347 -7.07 -23.53 4.19
CA LYS A 347 -7.73 -23.15 5.44
C LYS A 347 -8.51 -21.87 5.25
N ALA A 348 -9.66 -21.80 5.90
CA ALA A 348 -10.51 -20.62 5.87
C ALA A 348 -11.01 -20.28 7.28
N TRP A 349 -10.94 -19.00 7.63
CA TRP A 349 -11.49 -18.48 8.88
C TRP A 349 -12.45 -17.34 8.61
N LEU A 350 -13.65 -17.42 9.19
CA LEU A 350 -14.64 -16.35 9.15
C LEU A 350 -14.72 -15.71 10.54
N ASN A 351 -14.33 -14.44 10.62
CA ASN A 351 -14.22 -13.70 11.87
C ASN A 351 -13.35 -14.40 12.93
N GLY A 352 -12.31 -15.09 12.48
CA GLY A 352 -11.42 -15.89 13.32
C GLY A 352 -11.92 -17.32 13.63
N ASN A 353 -13.16 -17.67 13.28
CA ASN A 353 -13.69 -19.03 13.43
C ASN A 353 -13.23 -19.89 12.27
N ASP A 354 -12.62 -21.05 12.53
CA ASP A 354 -12.25 -22.01 11.48
C ASP A 354 -13.55 -22.55 10.85
N ILE A 355 -13.72 -22.29 9.56
CA ILE A 355 -14.86 -22.75 8.77
C ILE A 355 -14.43 -23.69 7.64
N THR A 356 -13.18 -24.19 7.69
CA THR A 356 -12.58 -24.97 6.59
C THR A 356 -13.47 -26.16 6.19
N GLU A 357 -13.98 -26.90 7.16
CA GLU A 357 -14.85 -28.08 6.92
C GLU A 357 -16.25 -27.71 6.42
N ASN A 358 -16.66 -26.44 6.57
CA ASN A 358 -17.94 -25.92 6.10
C ASN A 358 -17.87 -25.36 4.67
N ILE A 359 -16.67 -25.28 4.07
CA ILE A 359 -16.49 -24.82 2.69
C ILE A 359 -16.79 -25.95 1.71
N VAL A 360 -17.74 -25.71 0.82
CA VAL A 360 -18.00 -26.60 -0.33
C VAL A 360 -17.21 -26.11 -1.53
N ARG A 361 -16.34 -26.97 -2.08
CA ARG A 361 -15.53 -26.68 -3.27
C ARG A 361 -16.10 -27.34 -4.52
N LYS A 362 -16.14 -26.60 -5.62
CA LYS A 362 -16.42 -27.11 -6.98
C LYS A 362 -15.43 -26.50 -7.97
N GLY A 363 -14.34 -27.22 -8.25
CA GLY A 363 -13.23 -26.70 -9.07
C GLY A 363 -12.43 -25.64 -8.32
N ASP A 364 -12.30 -24.46 -8.93
CA ASP A 364 -11.66 -23.25 -8.38
C ASP A 364 -12.58 -22.46 -7.43
N THR A 365 -13.86 -22.81 -7.38
CA THR A 365 -14.90 -22.05 -6.70
C THR A 365 -15.22 -22.68 -5.34
N CYS A 366 -15.17 -21.86 -4.29
CA CYS A 366 -15.47 -22.22 -2.91
C CYS A 366 -16.75 -21.49 -2.46
N THR A 367 -17.57 -22.17 -1.65
CA THR A 367 -18.80 -21.61 -1.10
C THR A 367 -18.94 -21.95 0.37
N TYR A 368 -19.10 -20.92 1.20
CA TYR A 368 -19.56 -21.04 2.58
C TYR A 368 -21.05 -20.70 2.63
N THR A 369 -21.87 -21.57 3.22
CA THR A 369 -23.29 -21.28 3.48
C THR A 369 -23.53 -21.25 4.99
N PRO A 370 -23.89 -20.10 5.58
CA PRO A 370 -24.21 -20.02 7.00
C PRO A 370 -25.44 -20.87 7.33
N GLU A 371 -25.47 -21.53 8.49
CA GLU A 371 -26.64 -22.29 8.95
C GLU A 371 -27.80 -21.37 9.38
N THR A 372 -27.47 -20.24 10.01
CA THR A 372 -28.44 -19.22 10.47
C THR A 372 -27.94 -17.82 10.12
N THR A 373 -26.89 -17.38 10.80
CA THR A 373 -26.21 -16.10 10.59
C THR A 373 -24.70 -16.35 10.57
N TYR A 374 -23.92 -15.39 10.08
CA TYR A 374 -22.48 -15.44 10.19
C TYR A 374 -22.06 -15.63 11.65
N PRO A 375 -21.01 -16.42 11.91
CA PRO A 375 -20.49 -16.56 13.25
C PRO A 375 -20.03 -15.19 13.74
N THR A 376 -20.41 -14.87 14.97
CA THR A 376 -19.95 -13.64 15.62
C THR A 376 -18.43 -13.65 15.69
N LYS A 377 -17.84 -12.45 15.68
CA LYS A 377 -16.40 -12.28 15.93
C LYS A 377 -16.13 -12.89 17.30
N THR A 378 -15.58 -14.09 17.30
CA THR A 378 -15.26 -14.78 18.54
C THR A 378 -14.04 -14.12 19.12
N TRP A 379 -13.91 -14.24 20.43
CA TRP A 379 -12.66 -13.91 21.08
C TRP A 379 -11.54 -14.72 20.43
N ASN A 380 -10.68 -14.04 19.65
CA ASN A 380 -9.44 -14.64 19.15
C ASN A 380 -8.36 -14.45 20.23
N PRO A 381 -7.79 -15.51 20.81
CA PRO A 381 -6.71 -15.39 21.78
C PRO A 381 -5.43 -14.81 21.19
N ALA A 382 -5.28 -14.81 19.86
CA ALA A 382 -4.09 -14.32 19.18
C ALA A 382 -3.98 -12.80 19.25
N LEU A 383 -3.07 -12.32 20.10
CA LEU A 383 -2.88 -10.90 20.41
C LEU A 383 -2.36 -10.07 19.23
N ASP A 384 -1.75 -10.69 18.24
CA ASP A 384 -1.34 -10.04 17.00
C ASP A 384 -2.54 -9.57 16.15
N THR A 385 -3.71 -10.21 16.33
CA THR A 385 -4.98 -9.81 15.69
C THR A 385 -5.75 -8.72 16.45
N TRP A 386 -5.28 -8.32 17.63
CA TRP A 386 -5.93 -7.29 18.44
C TRP A 386 -5.48 -5.89 18.02
N ASN A 387 -6.28 -4.88 18.34
CA ASN A 387 -5.92 -3.51 18.00
C ASN A 387 -4.71 -3.06 18.83
N GLN A 388 -3.59 -2.84 18.15
CA GLN A 388 -2.34 -2.37 18.73
C GLN A 388 -2.25 -0.85 18.58
N SER A 389 -2.07 -0.16 19.70
CA SER A 389 -2.03 1.30 19.78
C SER A 389 -0.74 1.74 20.46
N PRO A 390 0.39 1.77 19.73
CA PRO A 390 1.63 2.34 20.25
C PRO A 390 1.53 3.88 20.24
N TYR A 391 1.97 4.53 21.31
CA TYR A 391 2.10 5.97 21.31
C TYR A 391 3.25 6.40 20.39
N GLN A 392 2.97 7.14 19.32
CA GLN A 392 3.98 7.63 18.37
C GLN A 392 4.91 6.53 17.79
N ASN A 393 4.42 5.29 17.65
CA ASN A 393 5.20 4.14 17.20
C ASN A 393 6.45 3.84 18.07
N SER A 394 6.41 4.21 19.35
CA SER A 394 7.51 4.06 20.32
C SER A 394 7.83 2.62 20.73
N VAL A 395 6.92 1.68 20.44
CA VAL A 395 7.09 0.25 20.70
C VAL A 395 6.80 -0.56 19.44
N THR A 396 7.42 -1.73 19.38
CA THR A 396 7.15 -2.75 18.36
C THR A 396 6.36 -3.89 18.97
N PHE A 397 5.48 -4.46 18.17
CA PHE A 397 4.71 -5.66 18.47
C PHE A 397 5.22 -6.78 17.58
N THR A 398 5.58 -7.92 18.15
CA THR A 398 6.10 -9.06 17.38
C THR A 398 5.50 -10.36 17.90
N ALA A 399 4.93 -11.17 17.01
CA ALA A 399 4.44 -12.50 17.37
C ALA A 399 5.57 -13.38 17.94
N LEU A 400 5.28 -14.15 18.99
CA LEU A 400 6.23 -15.09 19.57
C LEU A 400 6.40 -16.31 18.65
N LYS A 401 7.62 -16.85 18.55
CA LYS A 401 7.86 -18.03 17.70
C LYS A 401 7.34 -19.31 18.36
N GLU A 402 7.41 -19.34 19.68
CA GLU A 402 7.02 -20.46 20.53
C GLU A 402 5.50 -20.54 20.80
N SER A 403 4.72 -19.55 20.37
CA SER A 403 3.27 -19.48 20.61
C SER A 403 2.59 -18.67 19.51
N ARG A 404 1.60 -19.29 18.85
CA ARG A 404 0.82 -18.67 17.77
C ARG A 404 -0.05 -17.50 18.23
N ASP A 405 -0.33 -17.42 19.53
CA ASP A 405 -1.19 -16.45 20.17
C ASP A 405 -0.42 -15.42 21.04
N GLY A 406 0.90 -15.53 21.07
CA GLY A 406 1.76 -14.75 21.92
C GLY A 406 2.36 -13.54 21.23
N ILE A 407 2.61 -12.48 22.00
CA ILE A 407 3.16 -11.22 21.51
C ILE A 407 4.28 -10.72 22.41
N ARG A 408 5.32 -10.15 21.80
CA ARG A 408 6.35 -9.35 22.46
C ARG A 408 6.13 -7.89 22.16
N ILE A 409 6.14 -7.08 23.21
CA ILE A 409 6.16 -5.63 23.16
C ILE A 409 7.52 -5.18 23.66
N ALA A 410 8.23 -4.39 22.85
CA ALA A 410 9.53 -3.85 23.21
C ALA A 410 9.73 -2.47 22.58
N LYS A 411 10.60 -1.65 23.16
CA LYS A 411 10.96 -0.34 22.62
C LYS A 411 11.40 -0.44 21.14
N SER A 412 10.93 0.47 20.30
CA SER A 412 11.17 0.45 18.85
C SER A 412 12.62 0.72 18.46
N ASP A 413 13.30 1.63 19.17
CA ASP A 413 14.69 2.04 18.91
C ASP A 413 15.38 2.70 20.12
N GLU A 414 16.69 2.96 19.99
CA GLU A 414 17.54 3.59 21.02
C GLU A 414 17.41 5.12 21.10
N TYR A 415 16.83 5.77 20.08
CA TYR A 415 16.88 7.24 19.90
C TYR A 415 15.61 7.97 20.34
N THR A 416 14.56 7.21 20.62
CA THR A 416 13.33 7.70 21.22
C THR A 416 13.55 7.96 22.72
N GLN A 417 13.79 9.22 23.10
CA GLN A 417 13.45 9.72 24.45
C GLN A 417 11.92 9.78 24.67
N SER A 418 11.14 8.96 23.96
CA SER A 418 9.70 9.05 23.96
C SER A 418 9.09 8.18 25.04
N ASP A 419 7.99 8.69 25.55
CA ASP A 419 6.91 7.93 26.15
C ASP A 419 6.64 6.64 25.34
N THR A 420 6.78 5.49 26.00
CA THR A 420 6.59 4.16 25.44
C THR A 420 5.19 3.60 25.73
N ALA A 421 4.24 4.46 26.07
CA ALA A 421 2.88 4.06 26.33
C ALA A 421 2.30 3.26 25.17
N PHE A 422 1.57 2.19 25.51
CA PHE A 422 0.93 1.35 24.52
C PHE A 422 -0.31 0.66 25.08
N ALA A 423 -1.18 0.23 24.18
CA ALA A 423 -2.27 -0.68 24.51
C ALA A 423 -2.49 -1.70 23.39
N ILE A 424 -2.86 -2.92 23.77
CA ILE A 424 -3.37 -3.98 22.90
C ILE A 424 -4.79 -4.27 23.36
N LEU A 425 -5.78 -4.03 22.50
CA LEU A 425 -7.19 -4.06 22.85
C LEU A 425 -7.92 -5.16 22.08
N SER A 426 -8.64 -6.00 22.82
CA SER A 426 -9.51 -7.02 22.22
C SER A 426 -10.70 -6.40 21.50
N ALA A 427 -11.34 -7.19 20.62
CA ALA A 427 -12.71 -6.93 20.23
C ALA A 427 -13.66 -6.93 21.45
N HIS A 428 -14.85 -6.34 21.31
CA HIS A 428 -15.88 -6.42 22.35
C HIS A 428 -16.33 -7.87 22.51
N ARG A 429 -16.36 -8.36 23.75
CA ARG A 429 -17.02 -9.62 24.11
C ARG A 429 -18.35 -9.33 24.80
N PRO A 430 -19.47 -9.93 24.37
CA PRO A 430 -20.75 -9.79 25.07
C PRO A 430 -20.69 -10.29 26.52
N VAL A 431 -21.37 -9.60 27.43
CA VAL A 431 -21.46 -9.98 28.85
C VAL A 431 -22.89 -9.91 29.39
N GLU A 432 -23.16 -10.65 30.46
CA GLU A 432 -24.37 -10.59 31.26
C GLU A 432 -24.10 -9.80 32.54
N PRO A 433 -24.89 -8.75 32.84
CA PRO A 433 -24.80 -8.01 34.09
C PRO A 433 -24.81 -8.92 35.33
N GLY A 434 -23.95 -8.62 36.30
CA GLY A 434 -23.82 -9.37 37.55
C GLY A 434 -23.11 -10.72 37.44
N LYS A 435 -22.69 -11.15 36.24
CA LYS A 435 -21.91 -12.39 36.05
C LYS A 435 -20.41 -12.15 36.15
N THR A 436 -19.68 -13.20 36.53
CA THR A 436 -18.22 -13.19 36.63
C THR A 436 -17.58 -13.63 35.33
N TYR A 437 -16.55 -12.89 34.93
CA TYR A 437 -15.67 -13.16 33.80
C TYR A 437 -14.24 -13.30 34.29
N GLU A 438 -13.50 -14.23 33.70
CA GLU A 438 -12.14 -14.55 34.08
C GLU A 438 -11.22 -14.46 32.86
N VAL A 439 -10.16 -13.65 32.97
CA VAL A 439 -9.07 -13.60 32.00
C VAL A 439 -7.89 -14.37 32.57
N THR A 440 -7.40 -15.37 31.83
CA THR A 440 -6.14 -16.05 32.12
C THR A 440 -5.11 -15.75 31.06
N TYR A 441 -3.86 -15.57 31.44
CA TYR A 441 -2.76 -15.32 30.52
C TYR A 441 -1.43 -15.68 31.17
N GLU A 442 -0.40 -15.89 30.37
CA GLU A 442 0.98 -15.98 30.83
C GLU A 442 1.74 -14.73 30.43
N LEU A 443 2.56 -14.22 31.34
CA LEU A 443 3.40 -13.05 31.06
C LEU A 443 4.82 -13.23 31.59
N ARG A 444 5.75 -12.50 30.98
CA ARG A 444 7.08 -12.20 31.53
C ARG A 444 7.50 -10.81 31.07
N HIS A 445 8.25 -10.10 31.90
CA HIS A 445 8.67 -8.73 31.61
C HIS A 445 9.93 -8.36 32.39
N THR A 446 10.65 -7.36 31.90
CA THR A 446 11.93 -6.90 32.49
C THR A 446 11.80 -5.59 33.27
N VAL A 447 10.58 -5.07 33.40
CA VAL A 447 10.28 -3.76 34.01
C VAL A 447 9.52 -3.91 35.32
N ASN A 448 9.69 -2.98 36.26
CA ASN A 448 8.87 -2.98 37.47
C ASN A 448 7.56 -2.25 37.19
N LEU A 449 6.46 -2.98 37.10
CA LEU A 449 5.14 -2.44 36.78
C LEU A 449 4.36 -1.98 38.03
N GLY A 450 4.95 -2.07 39.22
CA GLY A 450 4.27 -1.76 40.48
C GLY A 450 3.07 -2.68 40.76
N SER A 451 2.10 -2.23 41.55
CA SER A 451 0.96 -3.08 41.94
C SER A 451 0.07 -3.49 40.77
N PHE A 452 -0.05 -2.63 39.74
CA PHE A 452 -0.94 -2.82 38.59
C PHE A 452 -0.29 -2.33 37.32
N MET A 453 -0.64 -2.94 36.18
CA MET A 453 -0.19 -2.51 34.86
C MET A 453 -0.78 -1.14 34.48
N GLY A 454 -0.08 -0.07 34.86
CA GLY A 454 -0.45 1.32 34.59
C GLY A 454 -1.48 1.90 35.55
N GLU A 455 -1.61 3.23 35.52
CA GLU A 455 -2.54 3.96 36.37
C GLU A 455 -4.00 3.81 35.92
N GLU A 456 -4.94 3.76 36.87
CA GLU A 456 -6.35 3.46 36.61
C GLU A 456 -7.01 4.37 35.57
N LYS A 457 -6.67 5.66 35.60
CA LYS A 457 -7.23 6.67 34.69
C LYS A 457 -6.56 6.70 33.32
N SER A 458 -5.41 6.04 33.15
CA SER A 458 -4.69 6.02 31.88
C SER A 458 -5.47 5.24 30.83
N SER A 459 -5.53 5.76 29.60
CA SER A 459 -6.14 5.04 28.47
C SER A 459 -5.38 3.75 28.13
N TYR A 460 -4.13 3.62 28.59
CA TYR A 460 -3.24 2.48 28.39
C TYR A 460 -3.31 1.43 29.51
N CYS A 461 -4.09 1.65 30.59
CA CYS A 461 -4.13 0.75 31.74
C CYS A 461 -4.55 -0.69 31.37
N GLY A 462 -3.70 -1.66 31.73
CA GLY A 462 -3.96 -3.08 31.59
C GLY A 462 -5.13 -3.52 32.46
N SER A 463 -6.26 -3.89 31.85
CA SER A 463 -7.52 -4.08 32.56
C SER A 463 -8.59 -4.83 31.76
N ILE A 464 -9.58 -5.37 32.48
CA ILE A 464 -10.92 -5.63 31.94
C ILE A 464 -11.72 -4.33 32.04
N ARG A 465 -12.26 -3.88 30.90
CA ARG A 465 -13.09 -2.67 30.79
C ARG A 465 -14.50 -3.06 30.36
N TRP A 466 -15.51 -2.43 30.94
CA TRP A 466 -16.92 -2.74 30.68
C TRP A 466 -17.56 -1.61 29.88
N PHE A 467 -18.48 -1.95 28.97
CA PHE A 467 -19.13 -0.98 28.12
C PHE A 467 -20.64 -1.15 28.11
N ASP A 468 -21.34 -0.01 28.08
CA ASP A 468 -22.79 0.08 27.98
C ASP A 468 -23.29 -0.08 26.52
N ALA A 469 -24.61 0.01 26.33
CA ALA A 469 -25.25 -0.13 25.01
C ALA A 469 -24.87 0.97 24.00
N ASN A 470 -24.37 2.11 24.48
CA ASN A 470 -23.93 3.21 23.64
C ASN A 470 -22.44 3.12 23.28
N GLY A 471 -21.73 2.14 23.86
CA GLY A 471 -20.28 1.98 23.70
C GLY A 471 -19.46 2.83 24.66
N ASN A 472 -20.09 3.44 25.68
CA ASN A 472 -19.36 4.18 26.71
C ASN A 472 -18.82 3.22 27.76
N GLU A 473 -17.62 3.50 28.27
CA GLU A 473 -17.07 2.74 29.39
C GLU A 473 -17.90 2.95 30.67
N THR A 474 -18.18 1.88 31.40
CA THR A 474 -19.03 1.89 32.61
C THR A 474 -18.43 1.05 33.74
N GLY A 475 -18.78 1.37 34.97
CA GLY A 475 -18.28 0.70 36.16
C GLY A 475 -16.77 0.85 36.39
N THR A 476 -16.23 0.05 37.31
CA THR A 476 -14.81 0.08 37.69
C THR A 476 -14.00 -0.90 36.83
N ARG A 477 -12.84 -0.45 36.35
CA ARG A 477 -11.88 -1.29 35.63
C ARG A 477 -11.32 -2.37 36.53
N VAL A 478 -11.24 -3.60 36.04
CA VAL A 478 -10.57 -4.69 36.76
C VAL A 478 -9.12 -4.74 36.31
N ARG A 479 -8.24 -4.12 37.09
CA ARG A 479 -6.82 -3.92 36.72
C ARG A 479 -6.02 -5.22 36.77
N PHE A 480 -5.09 -5.35 35.84
CA PHE A 480 -4.15 -6.45 35.78
C PHE A 480 -2.97 -6.22 36.72
N PRO A 481 -2.52 -7.25 37.48
CA PRO A 481 -1.39 -7.10 38.36
C PRO A 481 -0.10 -6.87 37.55
N GLY A 482 0.71 -5.90 37.98
CA GLY A 482 1.99 -5.57 37.34
C GLY A 482 3.13 -6.46 37.86
N GLY A 483 3.46 -6.26 39.14
CA GLY A 483 4.54 -6.91 39.86
C GLY A 483 5.93 -6.36 39.56
N ASP A 484 6.90 -6.81 40.35
CA ASP A 484 8.33 -6.65 40.07
C ASP A 484 8.72 -7.42 38.80
N LYS A 485 9.93 -7.14 38.30
CA LYS A 485 10.52 -7.80 37.11
C LYS A 485 10.35 -9.32 37.16
N GLN A 486 9.96 -9.90 36.05
CA GLN A 486 9.54 -11.31 35.96
C GLN A 486 10.15 -11.96 34.71
N ASP A 487 11.38 -12.49 34.80
CA ASP A 487 12.11 -13.08 33.66
C ASP A 487 11.57 -14.47 33.22
N SER A 488 10.94 -15.19 34.15
CA SER A 488 10.29 -16.48 33.89
C SER A 488 8.79 -16.32 33.67
N TRP A 489 8.21 -17.18 32.84
CA TRP A 489 6.76 -17.16 32.58
C TRP A 489 5.95 -17.32 33.87
N LYS A 490 5.00 -16.41 34.07
CA LYS A 490 4.06 -16.41 35.19
C LYS A 490 2.63 -16.43 34.67
N SER A 491 1.86 -17.43 35.09
CA SER A 491 0.42 -17.48 34.84
C SER A 491 -0.30 -16.50 35.76
N VAL A 492 -1.24 -15.74 35.19
CA VAL A 492 -2.09 -14.78 35.89
C VAL A 492 -3.54 -15.06 35.57
N THR A 493 -4.38 -14.94 36.60
CA THR A 493 -5.83 -15.07 36.51
C THR A 493 -6.47 -13.84 37.14
N VAL A 494 -7.31 -13.13 36.39
CA VAL A 494 -8.02 -11.93 36.87
C VAL A 494 -9.51 -12.14 36.69
N LYS A 495 -10.30 -11.88 37.76
CA LYS A 495 -11.75 -12.03 37.78
C LYS A 495 -12.45 -10.68 37.91
N GLY A 496 -13.47 -10.47 37.08
CA GLY A 496 -14.30 -9.28 37.09
C GLY A 496 -15.78 -9.61 37.08
N VAL A 497 -16.58 -8.88 37.85
CA VAL A 497 -18.05 -8.97 37.80
C VAL A 497 -18.58 -7.86 36.90
N ALA A 498 -19.37 -8.22 35.90
CA ALA A 498 -19.97 -7.25 34.99
C ALA A 498 -20.90 -6.28 35.77
N PRO A 499 -20.69 -4.96 35.68
CA PRO A 499 -21.59 -3.96 36.24
C PRO A 499 -23.02 -4.09 35.69
N GLU A 500 -24.01 -3.53 36.40
CA GLU A 500 -25.42 -3.60 36.01
C GLU A 500 -25.71 -3.06 34.60
N GLN A 501 -24.97 -2.03 34.19
CA GLN A 501 -25.10 -1.35 32.90
C GLN A 501 -24.28 -2.01 31.77
N ALA A 502 -23.45 -2.99 32.10
CA ALA A 502 -22.47 -3.54 31.15
C ALA A 502 -23.11 -4.60 30.25
N ILE A 503 -22.98 -4.39 28.93
CA ILE A 503 -23.43 -5.36 27.92
C ILE A 503 -22.26 -6.00 27.17
N SER A 504 -21.07 -5.39 27.24
CA SER A 504 -19.82 -5.98 26.73
C SER A 504 -18.63 -5.68 27.62
N LEU A 505 -17.54 -6.40 27.39
CA LEU A 505 -16.22 -6.09 27.93
C LEU A 505 -15.16 -6.04 26.82
N LYS A 506 -14.07 -5.32 27.08
CA LYS A 506 -12.79 -5.48 26.38
C LYS A 506 -11.70 -5.85 27.37
N VAL A 507 -10.73 -6.61 26.89
CA VAL A 507 -9.46 -6.84 27.58
C VAL A 507 -8.41 -5.94 26.97
N VAL A 508 -7.69 -5.24 27.82
CA VAL A 508 -6.62 -4.34 27.43
C VAL A 508 -5.33 -4.79 28.12
N PHE A 509 -4.28 -5.03 27.35
CA PHE A 509 -2.92 -5.14 27.85
C PHE A 509 -2.16 -3.86 27.52
N GLY A 510 -1.53 -3.24 28.51
CA GLY A 510 -0.81 -1.99 28.31
C GLY A 510 -0.43 -1.32 29.61
N PHE A 511 0.41 -0.32 29.49
CA PHE A 511 0.70 0.67 30.51
C PHE A 511 1.41 1.87 29.87
N ASP A 512 1.49 2.95 30.62
CA ASP A 512 2.17 4.20 30.26
C ASP A 512 3.51 4.26 31.02
N THR A 513 3.45 4.08 32.34
CA THR A 513 4.62 4.08 33.23
C THR A 513 4.85 2.67 33.82
N PRO A 514 6.11 2.20 33.94
CA PRO A 514 7.35 2.85 33.50
C PRO A 514 7.53 2.79 31.98
N ASN A 515 8.36 3.69 31.45
CA ASN A 515 8.80 3.60 30.07
C ASN A 515 9.78 2.44 29.89
N PHE A 516 9.71 1.75 28.74
CA PHE A 516 10.71 0.77 28.34
C PHE A 516 12.05 1.45 28.05
N GLU A 517 13.12 0.91 28.62
CA GLU A 517 14.48 1.13 28.15
C GLU A 517 14.79 0.20 26.97
N LEU A 518 15.90 0.43 26.27
CA LEU A 518 16.30 -0.50 25.21
C LEU A 518 16.61 -1.87 25.81
N GLY A 519 16.02 -2.92 25.24
CA GLY A 519 16.16 -4.29 25.72
C GLY A 519 15.04 -4.68 26.69
N ASP A 520 14.30 -3.71 27.23
CA ASP A 520 13.11 -4.01 27.99
C ASP A 520 12.01 -4.61 27.13
N PHE A 521 11.20 -5.47 27.75
CA PHE A 521 10.05 -6.05 27.10
C PHE A 521 8.93 -6.42 28.06
N LEU A 522 7.74 -6.54 27.48
CA LEU A 522 6.63 -7.32 28.01
C LEU A 522 6.29 -8.40 26.97
N GLU A 523 6.19 -9.65 27.42
CA GLU A 523 5.68 -10.74 26.60
C GLU A 523 4.44 -11.36 27.23
N ILE A 524 3.47 -11.69 26.39
CA ILE A 524 2.18 -12.25 26.78
C ILE A 524 1.82 -13.41 25.85
N LYS A 525 1.27 -14.49 26.38
CA LYS A 525 0.73 -15.62 25.60
C LYS A 525 -0.39 -16.35 26.35
N ASN A 526 -0.99 -17.35 25.72
CA ASN A 526 -2.00 -18.24 26.31
C ASN A 526 -3.19 -17.46 26.89
N VAL A 527 -3.63 -16.40 26.19
CA VAL A 527 -4.70 -15.54 26.68
C VAL A 527 -6.05 -16.23 26.47
N ALA A 528 -6.75 -16.52 27.56
CA ALA A 528 -8.13 -17.00 27.51
C ALA A 528 -9.06 -16.10 28.30
N LEU A 529 -10.32 -16.06 27.87
CA LEU A 529 -11.39 -15.37 28.56
C LEU A 529 -12.55 -16.33 28.73
N THR A 530 -12.95 -16.59 29.97
CA THR A 530 -14.05 -17.49 30.33
C THR A 530 -15.13 -16.72 31.08
N GLY A 531 -16.37 -17.21 30.98
CA GLY A 531 -17.55 -16.55 31.53
C GLY A 531 -18.80 -16.85 30.70
N PRO A 532 -20.01 -16.62 31.25
CA PRO A 532 -21.25 -16.88 30.53
C PRO A 532 -21.37 -15.97 29.31
N SER A 533 -21.86 -16.53 28.21
CA SER A 533 -22.17 -15.76 27.00
C SER A 533 -23.66 -15.47 26.97
N PRO A 534 -24.10 -14.20 26.89
CA PRO A 534 -25.51 -13.86 26.80
C PRO A 534 -26.16 -14.50 25.58
N SER A 535 -27.43 -14.89 25.73
CA SER A 535 -28.25 -15.45 24.65
C SER A 535 -28.62 -14.45 23.54
N LYS A 536 -28.42 -13.15 23.78
CA LYS A 536 -28.66 -12.08 22.81
C LYS A 536 -27.34 -11.45 22.37
N ALA A 537 -27.19 -11.27 21.05
CA ALA A 537 -26.06 -10.56 20.46
C ALA A 537 -25.97 -9.11 20.98
N LEU A 538 -24.77 -8.52 20.90
CA LEU A 538 -24.58 -7.12 21.22
C LEU A 538 -25.50 -6.26 20.34
N PRO A 539 -26.10 -5.17 20.85
CA PRO A 539 -26.82 -4.20 20.03
C PRO A 539 -25.95 -3.58 18.91
N ARG A 540 -24.63 -3.75 19.03
CA ARG A 540 -23.61 -3.18 18.15
C ARG A 540 -22.43 -4.15 17.98
N SER A 541 -22.69 -5.41 17.65
CA SER A 541 -21.63 -6.22 17.02
C SER A 541 -21.29 -5.58 15.68
N SER A 542 -20.01 -5.37 15.40
CA SER A 542 -19.58 -4.88 14.09
C SER A 542 -20.17 -5.79 13.01
N ASN A 543 -20.82 -5.17 12.03
CA ASN A 543 -21.34 -5.82 10.84
C ASN A 543 -20.25 -6.01 9.77
N LEU A 544 -19.01 -5.58 10.06
CA LEU A 544 -17.85 -5.88 9.24
C LEU A 544 -17.34 -7.28 9.58
N HIS A 545 -17.21 -8.11 8.55
CA HIS A 545 -16.72 -9.47 8.64
C HIS A 545 -15.43 -9.64 7.84
N SER A 546 -14.53 -10.50 8.33
CA SER A 546 -13.30 -10.89 7.62
C SER A 546 -13.30 -12.38 7.31
N LEU A 547 -13.01 -12.72 6.06
CA LEU A 547 -12.74 -14.07 5.58
C LEU A 547 -11.25 -14.16 5.28
N ARG A 548 -10.50 -14.82 6.16
CA ARG A 548 -9.09 -15.13 5.93
C ARG A 548 -8.96 -16.43 5.16
N ILE A 549 -8.20 -16.43 4.07
CA ILE A 549 -7.90 -17.62 3.27
C ILE A 549 -6.41 -17.88 3.30
N TYR A 550 -6.04 -19.12 3.62
CA TYR A 550 -4.69 -19.64 3.49
C TYR A 550 -4.67 -20.81 2.50
N ILE A 551 -3.77 -20.77 1.52
CA ILE A 551 -3.49 -21.91 0.63
C ILE A 551 -2.10 -21.77 0.03
N GLU A 552 -1.42 -22.89 -0.16
CA GLU A 552 -0.17 -22.97 -0.91
C GLU A 552 -0.42 -23.56 -2.29
N ASP A 553 0.41 -23.22 -3.28
CA ASP A 553 0.53 -24.00 -4.50
C ASP A 553 1.48 -25.20 -4.28
N TRP A 554 1.74 -25.99 -5.33
CA TRP A 554 2.70 -27.10 -5.19
C TRP A 554 4.16 -26.64 -5.20
N SER A 555 4.46 -25.42 -5.67
CA SER A 555 5.80 -24.82 -5.72
C SER A 555 6.20 -24.13 -4.40
N GLY A 556 5.27 -24.01 -3.45
CA GLY A 556 5.45 -23.40 -2.13
C GLY A 556 5.12 -21.91 -2.05
N ASN A 557 4.55 -21.33 -3.10
CA ASN A 557 4.00 -19.97 -3.08
C ASN A 557 2.71 -19.96 -2.25
N LYS A 558 2.43 -18.87 -1.54
CA LYS A 558 1.41 -18.84 -0.49
C LYS A 558 0.47 -17.66 -0.67
N LEU A 559 -0.82 -17.94 -0.62
CA LEU A 559 -1.87 -16.96 -0.38
C LEU A 559 -2.22 -17.01 1.11
N ASP A 560 -2.12 -15.88 1.80
CA ASP A 560 -2.56 -15.69 3.18
C ASP A 560 -3.14 -14.28 3.33
N GLU A 561 -4.42 -14.13 2.97
CA GLU A 561 -5.07 -12.82 2.83
C GLU A 561 -6.44 -12.78 3.50
N ASP A 562 -6.77 -11.60 4.03
CA ASP A 562 -8.11 -11.26 4.53
C ASP A 562 -8.94 -10.60 3.42
N ALA A 563 -10.12 -11.14 3.17
CA ALA A 563 -11.17 -10.50 2.39
C ALA A 563 -12.27 -9.97 3.31
N PHE A 564 -12.65 -8.70 3.15
CA PHE A 564 -13.66 -8.06 3.98
C PHE A 564 -15.01 -7.95 3.27
N PHE A 565 -16.08 -8.04 4.06
CA PHE A 565 -17.43 -7.74 3.63
C PHE A 565 -18.27 -7.20 4.79
N LEU A 566 -19.28 -6.40 4.48
CA LEU A 566 -20.13 -5.67 5.40
C LEU A 566 -21.57 -6.14 5.24
N VAL A 567 -22.22 -6.49 6.36
CA VAL A 567 -23.68 -6.70 6.40
C VAL A 567 -24.36 -5.34 6.55
N GLY A 568 -25.06 -4.91 5.52
CA GLY A 568 -25.68 -3.59 5.53
C GLY A 568 -26.39 -3.27 4.23
N LYS A 569 -27.04 -2.11 4.20
CA LYS A 569 -27.75 -1.62 3.02
C LYS A 569 -26.99 -0.48 2.36
N ARG A 570 -27.16 -0.37 1.04
CA ARG A 570 -26.76 0.81 0.26
C ARG A 570 -27.42 2.05 0.84
N LEU A 571 -26.72 3.17 0.78
CA LEU A 571 -27.31 4.46 1.11
C LEU A 571 -28.47 4.79 0.17
N GLN A 572 -29.52 5.41 0.71
CA GLN A 572 -30.68 5.87 -0.06
C GLN A 572 -30.63 7.38 -0.34
N LYS A 573 -29.77 8.10 0.38
CA LYS A 573 -29.51 9.53 0.28
C LYS A 573 -28.03 9.75 0.56
N ASN A 574 -27.52 10.90 0.15
CA ASN A 574 -26.11 11.24 0.25
C ASN A 574 -25.18 10.28 -0.52
N VAL A 575 -25.68 9.65 -1.59
CA VAL A 575 -24.87 8.77 -2.45
C VAL A 575 -23.96 9.63 -3.32
N ALA A 576 -22.64 9.46 -3.18
CA ALA A 576 -21.64 10.09 -4.01
C ALA A 576 -21.25 9.18 -5.19
N SER A 577 -21.23 9.75 -6.40
CA SER A 577 -20.76 9.08 -7.62
C SER A 577 -20.06 10.09 -8.52
N LEU A 578 -19.35 9.63 -9.55
CA LEU A 578 -18.72 10.51 -10.53
C LEU A 578 -19.54 10.55 -11.82
N ARG A 579 -19.80 11.76 -12.32
CA ARG A 579 -20.23 11.98 -13.69
C ARG A 579 -19.06 11.71 -14.64
N ASP A 580 -19.35 11.36 -15.88
CA ASP A 580 -18.37 11.04 -16.93
C ASP A 580 -17.33 12.14 -17.20
N ASP A 581 -17.63 13.39 -16.83
CA ASP A 581 -16.71 14.52 -16.93
C ASP A 581 -15.99 14.86 -15.61
N GLY A 582 -16.04 13.99 -14.60
CA GLY A 582 -15.30 14.15 -13.34
C GLY A 582 -16.02 14.92 -12.23
N PHE A 583 -17.15 15.57 -12.50
CA PHE A 583 -17.96 16.20 -11.44
C PHE A 583 -18.59 15.16 -10.52
N VAL A 584 -18.54 15.42 -9.21
CA VAL A 584 -19.20 14.56 -8.23
C VAL A 584 -20.70 14.81 -8.25
N LEU A 585 -21.48 13.73 -8.20
CA LEU A 585 -22.92 13.74 -8.06
C LEU A 585 -23.28 13.35 -6.63
N VAL A 586 -24.13 14.14 -5.97
CA VAL A 586 -24.80 13.78 -4.72
C VAL A 586 -26.25 13.44 -5.05
N ASP A 587 -26.65 12.20 -4.80
CA ASP A 587 -27.99 11.70 -5.14
C ASP A 587 -28.37 11.95 -6.61
N GLY A 588 -27.39 11.73 -7.50
CA GLY A 588 -27.54 11.93 -8.95
C GLY A 588 -27.51 13.39 -9.41
N LYS A 589 -27.34 14.37 -8.51
CA LYS A 589 -27.27 15.79 -8.86
C LYS A 589 -25.84 16.30 -8.79
N PRO A 590 -25.35 17.05 -9.80
CA PRO A 590 -24.01 17.64 -9.74
C PRO A 590 -23.82 18.51 -8.51
N PHE A 591 -22.68 18.35 -7.85
CA PHE A 591 -22.29 19.06 -6.64
C PHE A 591 -20.94 19.72 -6.86
N PHE A 592 -20.85 21.04 -6.61
CA PHE A 592 -19.60 21.80 -6.71
C PHE A 592 -19.05 22.04 -5.30
N PRO A 593 -17.98 21.33 -4.90
CA PRO A 593 -17.43 21.49 -3.57
C PRO A 593 -16.66 22.80 -3.43
N ILE A 594 -17.02 23.56 -2.40
CA ILE A 594 -16.34 24.77 -1.94
C ILE A 594 -15.93 24.50 -0.50
N GLY A 595 -14.67 24.15 -0.31
CA GLY A 595 -14.19 23.53 0.91
C GLY A 595 -13.17 24.32 1.69
N MET A 596 -13.05 24.00 2.97
CA MET A 596 -12.05 24.58 3.86
C MET A 596 -11.33 23.48 4.65
N TYR A 597 -9.99 23.50 4.61
CA TYR A 597 -9.15 22.57 5.36
C TYR A 597 -9.02 22.97 6.84
N ALA A 598 -8.87 21.96 7.70
CA ALA A 598 -8.59 22.07 9.14
C ALA A 598 -9.54 23.01 9.91
N VAL A 599 -10.83 22.88 9.66
CA VAL A 599 -11.87 23.60 10.41
C VAL A 599 -11.81 23.17 11.87
N CYS A 600 -11.69 24.14 12.79
CA CYS A 600 -11.54 23.87 14.22
C CYS A 600 -11.98 25.07 15.08
N PRO A 601 -12.23 24.86 16.38
CA PRO A 601 -12.39 25.97 17.32
C PRO A 601 -11.16 26.90 17.35
N ARG A 602 -11.40 28.21 17.34
CA ARG A 602 -10.37 29.27 17.42
C ARG A 602 -10.89 30.46 18.23
N GLU A 603 -10.01 31.24 18.82
CA GLU A 603 -10.41 32.48 19.53
C GLU A 603 -11.29 33.38 18.65
N PHE A 604 -10.96 33.48 17.36
CA PHE A 604 -11.71 34.22 16.35
C PHE A 604 -13.20 33.85 16.27
N ASN A 605 -13.55 32.57 16.51
CA ASN A 605 -14.93 32.08 16.52
C ASN A 605 -15.45 31.83 17.96
N GLY A 606 -14.82 32.43 18.97
CA GLY A 606 -15.16 32.23 20.38
C GLY A 606 -14.92 30.79 20.86
N ASN A 607 -13.97 30.08 20.25
CA ASN A 607 -13.67 28.67 20.48
C ASN A 607 -14.90 27.76 20.31
N SER A 608 -15.72 28.03 19.29
CA SER A 608 -16.95 27.29 19.01
C SER A 608 -16.92 26.71 17.59
N ILE A 609 -17.06 25.40 17.49
CA ILE A 609 -17.19 24.73 16.18
C ILE A 609 -18.51 25.11 15.49
N ASP A 610 -19.58 25.33 16.25
CA ASP A 610 -20.87 25.80 15.74
C ASP A 610 -20.75 27.15 15.03
N LYS A 611 -20.11 28.13 15.68
CA LYS A 611 -19.84 29.44 15.07
C LYS A 611 -18.89 29.37 13.87
N ALA A 612 -17.97 28.40 13.86
CA ALA A 612 -17.09 28.17 12.72
C ALA A 612 -17.90 27.78 11.48
N PHE A 613 -18.78 26.78 11.61
CA PHE A 613 -19.64 26.32 10.52
C PHE A 613 -20.70 27.35 10.14
N GLU A 614 -21.26 28.10 11.10
CA GLU A 614 -22.19 29.20 10.81
C GLU A 614 -21.56 30.25 9.88
N GLY A 615 -20.35 30.71 10.22
CA GLY A 615 -19.63 31.70 9.40
C GLY A 615 -19.23 31.17 8.03
N LEU A 616 -18.80 29.91 7.93
CA LEU A 616 -18.48 29.27 6.66
C LEU A 616 -19.74 29.08 5.78
N ALA A 617 -20.85 28.60 6.35
CA ALA A 617 -22.12 28.43 5.66
C ALA A 617 -22.63 29.76 5.08
N ALA A 618 -22.56 30.84 5.88
CA ALA A 618 -22.97 32.18 5.46
C ALA A 618 -22.16 32.72 4.27
N ALA A 619 -20.90 32.28 4.12
CA ALA A 619 -20.04 32.64 3.00
C ALA A 619 -20.15 31.69 1.79
N GLY A 620 -21.02 30.67 1.84
CA GLY A 620 -21.28 29.76 0.73
C GLY A 620 -20.37 28.53 0.65
N PHE A 621 -19.59 28.23 1.70
CA PHE A 621 -18.88 26.95 1.81
C PHE A 621 -19.86 25.79 2.02
N ASN A 622 -19.52 24.61 1.52
CA ASN A 622 -20.34 23.40 1.61
C ASN A 622 -19.54 22.11 1.86
N LEU A 623 -18.21 22.19 1.95
CA LEU A 623 -17.30 21.08 2.21
C LEU A 623 -16.34 21.46 3.36
N ALA A 624 -16.02 20.52 4.25
CA ALA A 624 -15.09 20.77 5.35
C ALA A 624 -14.18 19.57 5.61
N HIS A 625 -13.05 19.86 6.23
CA HIS A 625 -12.09 18.86 6.69
C HIS A 625 -11.55 19.17 8.08
N THR A 626 -11.18 18.11 8.79
CA THR A 626 -10.55 18.17 10.11
C THR A 626 -9.41 17.17 10.20
N TYR A 627 -8.29 17.59 10.79
CA TYR A 627 -7.20 16.69 11.18
C TYR A 627 -7.48 15.94 12.49
N SER A 628 -8.60 16.23 13.16
CA SER A 628 -9.02 15.45 14.33
C SER A 628 -9.55 14.10 13.86
N SER A 629 -8.67 13.10 13.84
CA SER A 629 -9.02 11.72 13.46
C SER A 629 -9.51 10.90 14.64
N GLY A 630 -9.18 11.24 15.89
CA GLY A 630 -9.65 10.48 17.05
C GLY A 630 -11.18 10.55 17.19
N ARG A 631 -11.87 9.40 17.25
CA ARG A 631 -13.33 9.29 17.39
C ARG A 631 -13.83 9.57 18.81
N GLY A 632 -13.39 10.71 19.35
CA GLY A 632 -13.88 11.25 20.61
C GLY A 632 -15.05 12.21 20.41
N LYS A 633 -15.53 12.79 21.51
CA LYS A 633 -16.64 13.74 21.53
C LYS A 633 -16.48 14.89 20.53
N ALA A 634 -15.28 15.43 20.37
CA ALA A 634 -15.00 16.55 19.45
C ALA A 634 -15.21 16.16 17.97
N PHE A 635 -14.90 14.93 17.59
CA PHE A 635 -15.12 14.44 16.23
C PHE A 635 -16.61 14.22 15.96
N THR A 636 -17.34 13.63 16.91
CA THR A 636 -18.80 13.51 16.83
C THR A 636 -19.46 14.88 16.72
N GLU A 637 -19.08 15.83 17.58
CA GLU A 637 -19.58 17.21 17.52
C GLU A 637 -19.28 17.86 16.17
N PHE A 638 -18.06 17.67 15.63
CA PHE A 638 -17.70 18.19 14.31
C PHE A 638 -18.62 17.65 13.20
N LEU A 639 -18.85 16.34 13.14
CA LEU A 639 -19.71 15.72 12.14
C LEU A 639 -21.17 16.16 12.29
N ASP A 640 -21.70 16.17 13.52
CA ASP A 640 -23.07 16.60 13.82
C ASP A 640 -23.28 18.08 13.44
N THR A 641 -22.33 18.96 13.78
CA THR A 641 -22.37 20.36 13.40
C THR A 641 -22.26 20.53 11.89
N ALA A 642 -21.38 19.79 11.20
CA ALA A 642 -21.32 19.81 9.76
C ALA A 642 -22.68 19.43 9.13
N ALA A 643 -23.31 18.37 9.62
CA ALA A 643 -24.64 17.95 9.18
C ALA A 643 -25.71 19.02 9.44
N LYS A 644 -25.70 19.67 10.62
CA LYS A 644 -26.61 20.77 10.98
C LYS A 644 -26.57 21.91 9.95
N TYR A 645 -25.39 22.25 9.45
CA TYR A 645 -25.20 23.32 8.45
C TYR A 645 -25.19 22.82 7.00
N GLY A 646 -25.49 21.53 6.76
CA GLY A 646 -25.56 20.94 5.42
C GLY A 646 -24.20 20.71 4.74
N PHE A 647 -23.11 20.70 5.50
CA PHE A 647 -21.77 20.44 4.99
C PHE A 647 -21.55 18.97 4.67
N LYS A 648 -20.75 18.75 3.64
CA LYS A 648 -20.08 17.48 3.36
C LYS A 648 -18.70 17.45 4.01
N VAL A 649 -18.24 16.27 4.40
CA VAL A 649 -16.96 16.06 5.07
C VAL A 649 -16.24 14.86 4.44
N TYR A 650 -14.95 15.03 4.18
CA TYR A 650 -14.07 13.90 3.87
C TYR A 650 -13.31 13.47 5.13
N VAL A 651 -13.35 12.16 5.40
CA VAL A 651 -12.99 11.58 6.69
C VAL A 651 -11.79 10.65 6.55
N ALA A 652 -10.76 10.90 7.34
CA ALA A 652 -9.58 10.03 7.48
C ALA A 652 -9.82 8.88 8.47
N SER A 653 -8.97 7.85 8.47
CA SER A 653 -8.97 6.81 9.51
C SER A 653 -8.74 7.39 10.91
N HIS A 654 -9.26 6.73 11.94
CA HIS A 654 -9.01 7.09 13.34
C HIS A 654 -7.54 6.96 13.73
N LYS A 655 -6.79 6.13 13.00
CA LYS A 655 -5.35 5.97 13.15
C LYS A 655 -4.53 7.06 12.44
N GLY A 656 -5.20 8.04 11.81
CA GLY A 656 -4.56 9.14 11.07
C GLY A 656 -4.79 9.05 9.56
N ALA A 657 -4.52 10.15 8.86
CA ALA A 657 -4.76 10.27 7.41
C ALA A 657 -3.95 9.28 6.57
N ASN A 658 -2.76 8.89 7.02
CA ASN A 658 -1.84 8.02 6.27
C ASN A 658 -1.85 6.56 6.75
N SER A 659 -2.93 6.12 7.40
CA SER A 659 -3.03 4.73 7.87
C SER A 659 -3.32 3.78 6.70
N THR A 660 -2.47 2.76 6.54
CA THR A 660 -2.67 1.66 5.60
C THR A 660 -3.26 0.40 6.27
N ASP A 661 -3.72 0.52 7.52
CA ASP A 661 -4.42 -0.56 8.24
C ASP A 661 -5.85 -0.68 7.70
N ILE A 662 -6.02 -1.54 6.70
CA ILE A 662 -7.29 -1.76 6.01
C ILE A 662 -8.39 -2.12 7.00
N ALA A 663 -8.16 -3.08 7.90
CA ALA A 663 -9.18 -3.54 8.83
C ALA A 663 -9.68 -2.39 9.72
N ALA A 664 -8.77 -1.61 10.30
CA ALA A 664 -9.11 -0.46 11.12
C ALA A 664 -9.86 0.62 10.34
N TYR A 665 -9.47 0.89 9.08
CA TYR A 665 -10.17 1.85 8.23
C TYR A 665 -11.58 1.36 7.90
N LEU A 666 -11.77 0.08 7.55
CA LEU A 666 -13.10 -0.45 7.24
C LEU A 666 -14.04 -0.45 8.45
N GLU A 667 -13.53 -0.57 9.68
CA GLU A 667 -14.32 -0.35 10.90
C GLU A 667 -14.77 1.12 11.04
N ASP A 668 -13.94 2.07 10.58
CA ASP A 668 -14.33 3.48 10.49
C ASP A 668 -15.43 3.69 9.44
N VAL A 669 -15.27 3.07 8.26
CA VAL A 669 -16.27 3.09 7.18
C VAL A 669 -17.61 2.55 7.67
N GLU A 670 -17.64 1.40 8.32
CA GLU A 670 -18.86 0.84 8.92
C GLU A 670 -19.54 1.85 9.86
N ARG A 671 -18.75 2.47 10.74
CA ARG A 671 -19.24 3.35 11.80
C ARG A 671 -19.78 4.67 11.27
N GLU A 672 -19.14 5.24 10.24
CA GLU A 672 -19.39 6.59 9.77
C GLU A 672 -20.15 6.69 8.45
N ARG A 673 -20.22 5.64 7.60
CA ARG A 673 -20.86 5.71 6.26
C ARG A 673 -22.30 6.21 6.27
N HIS A 674 -23.04 6.00 7.36
CA HIS A 674 -24.44 6.44 7.46
C HIS A 674 -24.60 7.87 8.00
N HIS A 675 -23.49 8.53 8.37
CA HIS A 675 -23.53 9.89 8.89
C HIS A 675 -23.92 10.89 7.77
N PRO A 676 -24.90 11.80 7.96
CA PRO A 676 -25.38 12.71 6.91
C PRO A 676 -24.33 13.65 6.30
N ALA A 677 -23.25 13.92 7.05
CA ALA A 677 -22.11 14.73 6.62
C ALA A 677 -20.98 13.91 5.96
N ALA A 678 -20.88 12.60 6.19
CA ALA A 678 -19.83 11.78 5.58
C ALA A 678 -20.01 11.77 4.06
N PHE A 679 -18.97 12.08 3.29
CA PHE A 679 -19.09 12.29 1.84
C PHE A 679 -17.97 11.63 1.03
N ALA A 680 -16.76 11.62 1.58
CA ALA A 680 -15.63 10.93 0.97
C ALA A 680 -14.68 10.38 2.04
N TRP A 681 -13.85 9.40 1.65
CA TRP A 681 -12.81 8.84 2.50
C TRP A 681 -11.45 9.42 2.12
N TYR A 682 -10.78 10.04 3.09
CA TYR A 682 -9.47 10.67 2.92
C TYR A 682 -8.35 9.68 3.21
N LEU A 683 -7.80 9.09 2.14
CA LEU A 683 -6.93 7.92 2.26
C LEU A 683 -5.48 8.26 2.57
N ALA A 684 -5.02 9.47 2.21
CA ALA A 684 -3.66 9.94 2.46
C ALA A 684 -3.51 11.47 2.28
N ASP A 685 -2.55 12.01 3.01
CA ASP A 685 -2.05 13.39 3.03
C ASP A 685 -0.54 13.36 2.74
N ASP A 686 0.00 14.30 1.97
CA ASP A 686 1.40 14.25 1.48
C ASP A 686 1.73 12.86 0.89
N THR A 687 0.81 12.35 0.08
CA THR A 687 0.64 10.91 -0.17
C THR A 687 1.91 10.20 -0.62
N SER A 688 2.60 10.71 -1.64
CA SER A 688 3.81 10.12 -2.22
C SER A 688 5.00 10.05 -1.25
N ALA A 689 5.00 10.88 -0.20
CA ALA A 689 6.02 10.85 0.84
C ALA A 689 5.72 9.80 1.93
N HIS A 690 4.47 9.37 2.08
CA HIS A 690 4.02 8.58 3.23
C HIS A 690 3.46 7.20 2.90
N VAL A 691 2.77 7.05 1.77
CA VAL A 691 2.05 5.82 1.42
C VAL A 691 2.43 5.37 0.02
N LYS A 692 2.81 4.10 -0.15
CA LYS A 692 3.10 3.55 -1.48
C LYS A 692 1.83 3.39 -2.30
N HIS A 693 1.94 3.55 -3.61
CA HIS A 693 0.80 3.42 -4.53
C HIS A 693 0.02 2.08 -4.39
N ASP A 694 0.72 0.94 -4.33
CA ASP A 694 0.10 -0.39 -4.15
C ASP A 694 -0.69 -0.49 -2.84
N ASP A 695 -0.18 0.05 -1.74
CA ASP A 695 -0.84 0.01 -0.43
C ASP A 695 -2.11 0.88 -0.45
N LEU A 696 -2.04 2.05 -1.08
CA LEU A 696 -3.20 2.94 -1.21
C LEU A 696 -4.27 2.36 -2.15
N GLN A 697 -3.86 1.72 -3.25
CA GLN A 697 -4.78 1.06 -4.17
C GLN A 697 -5.51 -0.09 -3.47
N LYS A 698 -4.81 -0.93 -2.70
CA LYS A 698 -5.43 -1.98 -1.88
C LYS A 698 -6.46 -1.42 -0.90
N LEU A 699 -6.15 -0.29 -0.25
CA LEU A 699 -7.09 0.39 0.66
C LEU A 699 -8.30 0.93 -0.08
N HIS A 700 -8.11 1.60 -1.22
CA HIS A 700 -9.19 2.09 -2.08
C HIS A 700 -10.11 0.95 -2.50
N ASP A 701 -9.57 -0.13 -3.06
CA ASP A 701 -10.34 -1.29 -3.52
C ASP A 701 -11.13 -1.93 -2.38
N ALA A 702 -10.53 -2.06 -1.19
CA ALA A 702 -11.19 -2.59 -0.01
C ALA A 702 -12.36 -1.70 0.46
N ILE A 703 -12.20 -0.37 0.43
CA ILE A 703 -13.26 0.58 0.78
C ILE A 703 -14.37 0.52 -0.28
N LYS A 704 -14.05 0.62 -1.58
CA LYS A 704 -15.06 0.61 -2.66
C LYS A 704 -15.87 -0.67 -2.68
N ARG A 705 -15.29 -1.77 -2.23
CA ARG A 705 -15.93 -3.07 -2.14
C ARG A 705 -17.06 -3.11 -1.09
N ILE A 706 -16.89 -2.47 0.07
CA ILE A 706 -17.91 -2.45 1.14
C ILE A 706 -18.74 -1.15 1.17
N ASP A 707 -18.18 -0.08 0.61
CA ASP A 707 -18.79 1.24 0.50
C ASP A 707 -18.65 1.85 -0.91
N PRO A 708 -19.44 1.36 -1.87
CA PRO A 708 -19.52 2.00 -3.18
C PRO A 708 -20.38 3.28 -3.19
N ASP A 709 -20.87 3.77 -2.04
CA ASP A 709 -21.76 4.96 -1.95
C ASP A 709 -20.98 6.25 -1.67
N HIS A 710 -19.69 6.15 -1.34
CA HIS A 710 -18.79 7.30 -1.18
C HIS A 710 -17.63 7.21 -2.14
N ILE A 711 -16.99 8.36 -2.39
CA ILE A 711 -15.75 8.43 -3.17
C ILE A 711 -14.53 8.40 -2.24
N THR A 712 -13.38 8.01 -2.77
CA THR A 712 -12.10 8.13 -2.04
C THR A 712 -11.24 9.24 -2.62
N VAL A 713 -10.47 9.91 -1.78
CA VAL A 713 -9.67 11.07 -2.13
C VAL A 713 -8.30 11.04 -1.45
N GLN A 714 -7.29 11.65 -2.09
CA GLN A 714 -5.94 11.83 -1.55
C GLN A 714 -5.42 13.24 -1.84
N ALA A 715 -4.56 13.77 -0.97
CA ALA A 715 -3.83 15.02 -1.20
C ALA A 715 -2.32 14.81 -1.31
N ASP A 716 -1.70 15.63 -2.16
CA ASP A 716 -0.26 15.70 -2.35
C ASP A 716 0.09 17.00 -3.09
N GLY A 717 1.33 17.46 -2.96
CA GLY A 717 1.92 18.39 -3.90
C GLY A 717 1.95 17.78 -5.31
N THR A 718 1.78 18.58 -6.36
CA THR A 718 1.72 18.04 -7.72
C THR A 718 3.04 17.43 -8.21
N GLY A 719 4.18 17.95 -7.75
CA GLY A 719 5.49 17.62 -8.31
C GLY A 719 5.68 18.16 -9.74
N ALA A 720 6.50 17.50 -10.56
CA ALA A 720 6.73 17.89 -11.95
C ALA A 720 6.95 16.69 -12.87
N ARG A 721 6.46 16.79 -14.11
CA ARG A 721 6.61 15.73 -15.13
C ARG A 721 8.08 15.47 -15.51
N PRO A 722 8.44 14.23 -15.91
CA PRO A 722 7.58 13.05 -16.05
C PRO A 722 7.37 12.27 -14.74
N ARG A 723 7.79 12.81 -13.59
CA ARG A 723 7.73 12.17 -12.27
C ARG A 723 6.93 13.04 -11.31
N SER A 724 5.71 13.41 -11.70
CA SER A 724 4.77 14.05 -10.79
C SER A 724 4.40 13.09 -9.68
N ASN A 725 3.89 13.63 -8.57
CA ASN A 725 3.54 12.79 -7.42
C ASN A 725 2.26 11.97 -7.67
N TYR A 726 1.42 12.37 -8.63
CA TYR A 726 0.13 11.73 -8.92
C TYR A 726 0.19 10.60 -9.97
N ILE A 727 1.22 10.56 -10.83
CA ILE A 727 1.25 9.65 -11.99
C ILE A 727 1.11 8.16 -11.61
N GLN A 728 1.67 7.75 -10.46
CA GLN A 728 1.58 6.36 -9.98
C GLN A 728 0.29 6.07 -9.21
N TYR A 729 -0.49 7.08 -8.86
CA TYR A 729 -1.68 6.98 -8.00
C TYR A 729 -3.00 7.15 -8.77
N VAL A 730 -2.96 7.27 -10.10
CA VAL A 730 -4.15 7.46 -10.95
C VAL A 730 -5.19 6.37 -10.73
N HIS A 731 -4.81 5.14 -10.42
CA HIS A 731 -5.76 4.06 -10.12
C HIS A 731 -5.98 3.79 -8.63
N ALA A 732 -5.44 4.65 -7.74
CA ALA A 732 -5.46 4.44 -6.29
C ALA A 732 -6.54 5.26 -5.54
N THR A 733 -7.22 6.23 -6.16
CA THR A 733 -8.36 6.96 -5.57
C THR A 733 -9.38 7.42 -6.61
N ASP A 734 -10.61 7.78 -6.20
CA ASP A 734 -11.61 8.38 -7.10
C ASP A 734 -11.30 9.86 -7.43
N GLY A 735 -10.61 10.57 -6.53
CA GLY A 735 -10.33 11.99 -6.68
C GLY A 735 -8.97 12.44 -6.15
N PHE A 736 -8.50 13.55 -6.72
CA PHE A 736 -7.23 14.20 -6.40
C PHE A 736 -7.43 15.57 -5.78
N LEU A 737 -6.70 15.83 -4.70
CA LEU A 737 -6.69 17.11 -4.00
C LEU A 737 -5.29 17.74 -4.12
N PRO A 738 -4.91 18.29 -5.28
CA PRO A 738 -3.56 18.79 -5.51
C PRO A 738 -3.29 20.02 -4.64
N GLU A 739 -2.19 19.97 -3.89
CA GLU A 739 -1.70 21.06 -3.07
C GLU A 739 -0.92 22.07 -3.93
N ILE A 740 -1.50 23.26 -4.09
CA ILE A 740 -0.96 24.29 -4.96
C ILE A 740 -0.65 25.53 -4.12
N TYR A 741 0.60 25.61 -3.64
CA TYR A 741 1.10 26.66 -2.72
C TYR A 741 2.20 27.56 -3.31
N PRO A 742 1.92 28.34 -4.38
CA PRO A 742 2.96 28.93 -5.22
C PRO A 742 3.50 30.28 -4.75
N VAL A 743 2.86 30.94 -3.78
CA VAL A 743 3.23 32.29 -3.32
C VAL A 743 4.34 32.18 -2.28
N THR A 744 5.57 32.05 -2.76
CA THR A 744 6.81 32.02 -1.97
C THR A 744 7.77 33.12 -2.43
N GLU A 745 8.90 33.33 -1.74
CA GLU A 745 9.94 34.29 -2.17
C GLU A 745 10.70 33.87 -3.44
N HIS A 746 10.60 32.60 -3.87
CA HIS A 746 11.52 32.01 -4.86
C HIS A 746 10.82 31.27 -6.02
N GLN A 747 9.49 31.28 -6.13
CA GLN A 747 8.74 30.48 -7.13
C GLN A 747 8.02 31.30 -8.21
N LYS A 748 7.55 30.60 -9.25
CA LYS A 748 6.85 31.13 -10.44
C LYS A 748 5.50 31.84 -10.17
N GLY A 749 5.10 32.02 -8.91
CA GLY A 749 3.88 32.74 -8.50
C GLY A 749 2.59 32.07 -9.01
N VAL A 750 1.50 32.85 -9.08
CA VAL A 750 0.13 32.39 -9.43
C VAL A 750 0.07 31.46 -10.66
N SER A 751 0.93 31.68 -11.67
CA SER A 751 1.03 30.85 -12.88
C SER A 751 1.28 29.36 -12.64
N LYS A 752 1.81 28.97 -11.47
CA LYS A 752 2.01 27.55 -11.11
C LYS A 752 0.69 26.78 -11.09
N VAL A 753 -0.44 27.42 -10.74
CA VAL A 753 -1.77 26.79 -10.75
C VAL A 753 -2.08 26.19 -12.12
N ILE A 754 -1.79 26.91 -13.20
CA ILE A 754 -2.00 26.45 -14.58
C ILE A 754 -1.10 25.24 -14.86
N THR A 755 0.17 25.31 -14.45
CA THR A 755 1.16 24.25 -14.66
C THR A 755 0.77 22.95 -13.94
N ASP A 756 0.32 23.08 -12.70
CA ASP A 756 -0.05 21.96 -11.85
C ASP A 756 -1.33 21.28 -12.35
N MET A 757 -2.37 22.07 -12.67
CA MET A 757 -3.61 21.54 -13.23
C MET A 757 -3.36 20.81 -14.56
N LYS A 758 -2.57 21.39 -15.48
CA LYS A 758 -2.18 20.72 -16.73
C LYS A 758 -1.38 19.45 -16.48
N THR A 759 -0.53 19.42 -15.45
CA THR A 759 0.22 18.22 -15.08
C THR A 759 -0.71 17.10 -14.63
N ILE A 760 -1.67 17.40 -13.74
CA ILE A 760 -2.65 16.43 -13.27
C ILE A 760 -3.47 15.84 -14.43
N HIS A 761 -3.96 16.68 -15.34
CA HIS A 761 -4.71 16.20 -16.50
C HIS A 761 -3.86 15.33 -17.44
N ALA A 762 -2.60 15.71 -17.68
CA ALA A 762 -1.68 14.90 -18.49
C ALA A 762 -1.37 13.55 -17.82
N ASP A 763 -1.27 13.49 -16.50
CA ASP A 763 -1.04 12.22 -15.78
C ASP A 763 -2.26 11.28 -15.89
N ILE A 764 -3.48 11.84 -15.85
CA ILE A 764 -4.72 11.10 -16.08
C ILE A 764 -4.77 10.58 -17.52
N GLU A 765 -4.42 11.41 -18.51
CA GLU A 765 -4.36 11.02 -19.93
C GLU A 765 -3.34 9.89 -20.18
N ASP A 766 -2.13 10.01 -19.64
CA ASP A 766 -1.08 8.99 -19.78
C ASP A 766 -1.47 7.64 -19.18
N ASN A 767 -2.43 7.63 -18.25
CA ASN A 767 -2.95 6.43 -17.58
C ASN A 767 -4.32 5.98 -18.13
N GLY A 768 -4.63 6.35 -19.38
CA GLY A 768 -5.82 5.85 -20.08
C GLY A 768 -7.11 6.62 -19.78
N SER A 769 -7.00 7.85 -19.28
CA SER A 769 -8.12 8.77 -19.03
C SER A 769 -9.25 8.22 -18.13
N PRO A 770 -8.96 7.59 -16.98
CA PRO A 770 -10.02 7.22 -16.05
C PRO A 770 -10.75 8.47 -15.54
N VAL A 771 -12.05 8.34 -15.26
CA VAL A 771 -12.85 9.42 -14.68
C VAL A 771 -12.32 9.76 -13.29
N LYS A 772 -11.99 11.04 -13.05
CA LYS A 772 -11.51 11.55 -11.76
C LYS A 772 -12.13 12.90 -11.43
N THR A 773 -12.40 13.10 -10.15
CA THR A 773 -12.67 14.45 -9.62
C THR A 773 -11.37 15.13 -9.18
N ILE A 774 -11.28 16.45 -9.33
CA ILE A 774 -10.09 17.23 -8.94
C ILE A 774 -10.56 18.40 -8.08
N TRP A 775 -10.11 18.45 -6.83
CA TRP A 775 -10.43 19.50 -5.86
C TRP A 775 -9.15 20.20 -5.42
N ALA A 776 -8.73 21.23 -6.14
CA ALA A 776 -7.47 21.91 -5.85
C ALA A 776 -7.45 22.49 -4.43
N ILE A 777 -6.34 22.30 -3.72
CA ILE A 777 -6.07 22.92 -2.42
C ILE A 777 -5.23 24.17 -2.65
N ILE A 778 -5.89 25.32 -2.61
CA ILE A 778 -5.27 26.61 -2.90
C ILE A 778 -4.67 27.21 -1.64
N GLN A 779 -3.49 27.81 -1.79
CA GLN A 779 -2.82 28.53 -0.72
C GLN A 779 -3.67 29.68 -0.19
N TYR A 780 -3.91 29.71 1.12
CA TYR A 780 -4.28 30.93 1.82
C TYR A 780 -3.80 30.92 3.28
N PHE A 781 -2.49 30.90 3.42
CA PHE A 781 -1.77 30.87 4.68
C PHE A 781 -0.39 31.54 4.57
N ASP A 782 0.26 31.74 5.71
CA ASP A 782 1.71 31.95 5.81
C ASP A 782 2.33 31.06 6.92
N GLY A 783 3.66 31.09 7.06
CA GLY A 783 4.44 30.24 7.97
C GLY A 783 5.15 29.09 7.24
N TRP A 784 5.90 28.26 7.97
CA TRP A 784 6.65 27.10 7.43
C TRP A 784 7.52 27.35 6.19
N GLY A 785 7.99 28.59 5.99
CA GLY A 785 8.78 28.99 4.81
C GLY A 785 8.02 29.87 3.82
N TRP A 786 6.69 29.97 3.92
CA TRP A 786 5.89 30.98 3.23
C TRP A 786 5.90 32.27 4.05
N THR A 787 6.55 33.31 3.54
CA THR A 787 6.84 34.54 4.31
C THR A 787 5.67 35.52 4.35
N ARG A 788 4.66 35.34 3.50
CA ARG A 788 3.44 36.16 3.47
C ARG A 788 2.23 35.36 3.02
N PHE A 789 1.05 35.90 3.33
CA PHE A 789 -0.19 35.47 2.68
C PHE A 789 -0.21 35.91 1.21
N PRO A 790 -0.92 35.16 0.35
CA PRO A 790 -1.40 35.71 -0.92
C PRO A 790 -2.20 37.00 -0.70
N THR A 791 -2.00 37.97 -1.59
CA THR A 791 -2.88 39.15 -1.69
C THR A 791 -4.28 38.75 -2.13
N PHE A 792 -5.26 39.64 -2.01
CA PHE A 792 -6.63 39.36 -2.46
C PHE A 792 -6.67 38.97 -3.95
N ASN A 793 -5.97 39.70 -4.82
CA ASN A 793 -5.94 39.40 -6.26
C ASN A 793 -5.24 38.06 -6.54
N GLU A 794 -4.16 37.72 -5.84
CA GLU A 794 -3.50 36.41 -5.99
C GLU A 794 -4.42 35.27 -5.53
N LEU A 795 -5.10 35.41 -4.38
CA LEU A 795 -6.07 34.42 -3.88
C LEU A 795 -7.19 34.19 -4.90
N ARG A 796 -7.78 35.29 -5.38
CA ARG A 796 -8.87 35.25 -6.36
C ARG A 796 -8.41 34.63 -7.67
N ALA A 797 -7.29 35.08 -8.24
CA ALA A 797 -6.74 34.53 -9.49
C ALA A 797 -6.40 33.05 -9.38
N MET A 798 -5.72 32.61 -8.32
CA MET A 798 -5.42 31.18 -8.12
C MET A 798 -6.69 30.33 -8.07
N SER A 799 -7.73 30.83 -7.41
CA SER A 799 -9.01 30.13 -7.27
C SER A 799 -9.76 29.99 -8.61
N TYR A 800 -9.80 31.06 -9.41
CA TYR A 800 -10.45 31.00 -10.72
C TYR A 800 -9.62 30.26 -11.76
N LEU A 801 -8.29 30.37 -11.72
CA LEU A 801 -7.40 29.64 -12.64
C LEU A 801 -7.50 28.13 -12.45
N SER A 802 -7.63 27.62 -11.22
CA SER A 802 -7.80 26.18 -11.02
C SER A 802 -9.09 25.66 -11.68
N ILE A 803 -10.18 26.42 -11.57
CA ILE A 803 -11.48 26.10 -12.19
C ILE A 803 -11.41 26.21 -13.72
N ILE A 804 -10.83 27.28 -14.25
CA ILE A 804 -10.64 27.46 -15.71
C ILE A 804 -9.83 26.30 -16.31
N HIS A 805 -8.85 25.79 -15.56
CA HIS A 805 -7.99 24.67 -15.98
C HIS A 805 -8.48 23.30 -15.48
N GLY A 806 -9.77 23.15 -15.21
CA GLY A 806 -10.42 21.83 -15.09
C GLY A 806 -10.68 21.31 -13.67
N ALA A 807 -10.59 22.15 -12.63
CA ALA A 807 -10.99 21.74 -11.29
C ALA A 807 -12.52 21.54 -11.19
N HIS A 808 -12.93 20.42 -10.61
CA HIS A 808 -14.33 20.04 -10.36
C HIS A 808 -14.86 20.56 -9.01
N GLY A 809 -13.96 21.13 -8.20
CA GLY A 809 -14.20 21.73 -6.91
C GLY A 809 -12.95 22.45 -6.42
N ILE A 810 -13.07 23.14 -5.30
CA ILE A 810 -11.96 23.90 -4.72
C ILE A 810 -11.97 23.81 -3.20
N THR A 811 -10.78 23.78 -2.62
CA THR A 811 -10.57 23.93 -1.19
C THR A 811 -9.44 24.92 -0.93
N TRP A 812 -9.38 25.50 0.28
CA TRP A 812 -8.24 26.32 0.70
C TRP A 812 -7.61 25.76 1.96
N TYR A 813 -6.27 25.80 1.99
CA TYR A 813 -5.50 25.61 3.21
C TYR A 813 -5.14 26.99 3.78
N THR A 814 -5.54 27.37 4.99
CA THR A 814 -6.26 26.57 6.00
C THR A 814 -7.16 27.44 6.88
N TYR A 815 -8.22 26.87 7.45
CA TYR A 815 -9.11 27.57 8.38
C TYR A 815 -8.33 28.08 9.60
N GLY A 816 -7.83 27.14 10.39
CA GLY A 816 -6.91 27.39 11.49
C GLY A 816 -5.47 27.11 11.09
N GLY A 817 -4.51 27.84 11.66
CA GLY A 817 -3.09 27.53 11.51
C GLY A 817 -2.60 26.52 12.54
N PHE A 818 -1.42 25.92 12.32
CA PHE A 818 -0.75 25.04 13.28
C PHE A 818 0.71 25.48 13.49
N ASN A 819 1.22 25.45 14.73
CA ASN A 819 2.56 25.94 15.06
C ASN A 819 2.84 27.35 14.53
N LYS A 820 3.83 27.50 13.63
CA LYS A 820 4.23 28.77 13.01
C LYS A 820 3.37 29.15 11.80
N ASN A 821 2.45 28.29 11.37
CA ASN A 821 1.51 28.56 10.29
C ASN A 821 0.28 29.31 10.80
N ARG A 822 -0.23 30.25 10.01
CA ARG A 822 -1.45 31.00 10.29
C ARG A 822 -2.47 30.78 9.18
N GLY A 823 -3.72 30.50 9.57
CA GLY A 823 -4.86 30.34 8.66
C GLY A 823 -5.74 31.58 8.54
N VAL A 824 -6.90 31.42 7.91
CA VAL A 824 -7.84 32.51 7.60
C VAL A 824 -8.40 33.21 8.83
N THR A 825 -8.49 32.52 9.96
CA THR A 825 -9.02 33.07 11.23
C THR A 825 -8.01 33.94 11.99
N SER A 826 -6.86 34.24 11.39
CA SER A 826 -5.79 35.02 12.05
C SER A 826 -6.03 36.55 12.02
N SER A 827 -6.95 37.03 11.20
CA SER A 827 -7.40 38.43 11.22
C SER A 827 -8.77 38.59 10.53
N PRO A 828 -9.56 39.62 10.87
CA PRO A 828 -10.82 39.92 10.18
C PRO A 828 -10.66 40.16 8.67
N GLU A 829 -9.56 40.79 8.24
CA GLU A 829 -9.29 41.05 6.82
C GLU A 829 -9.12 39.75 6.03
N ARG A 830 -8.30 38.83 6.56
CA ARG A 830 -8.08 37.50 5.95
C ARG A 830 -9.39 36.72 5.84
N TRP A 831 -10.19 36.72 6.90
CA TRP A 831 -11.53 36.12 6.89
C TRP A 831 -12.43 36.76 5.82
N ASN A 832 -12.49 38.09 5.76
CA ASN A 832 -13.32 38.80 4.78
C ASN A 832 -12.91 38.50 3.34
N ASN A 833 -11.60 38.45 3.06
CA ASN A 833 -11.07 38.15 1.74
C ASN A 833 -11.48 36.76 1.26
N ILE A 834 -11.33 35.74 2.10
CA ILE A 834 -11.73 34.38 1.71
C ILE A 834 -13.25 34.23 1.59
N CYS A 835 -14.03 34.85 2.49
CA CYS A 835 -15.49 34.84 2.40
C CYS A 835 -16.00 35.51 1.13
N THR A 836 -15.33 36.59 0.68
CA THR A 836 -15.67 37.26 -0.58
C THR A 836 -15.51 36.30 -1.76
N VAL A 837 -14.33 35.67 -1.89
CA VAL A 837 -14.07 34.71 -2.97
C VAL A 837 -15.02 33.51 -2.92
N ALA A 838 -15.24 32.92 -1.74
CA ALA A 838 -16.18 31.81 -1.57
C ALA A 838 -17.63 32.18 -1.96
N THR A 839 -18.07 33.39 -1.63
CA THR A 839 -19.41 33.89 -1.98
C THR A 839 -19.55 34.06 -3.50
N GLU A 840 -18.53 34.57 -4.19
CA GLU A 840 -18.53 34.64 -5.65
C GLU A 840 -18.66 33.24 -6.27
N LEU A 841 -17.81 32.29 -5.85
CA LEU A 841 -17.82 30.93 -6.39
C LEU A 841 -19.11 30.18 -6.06
N SER A 842 -19.72 30.43 -4.91
CA SER A 842 -21.03 29.89 -4.54
C SER A 842 -22.12 30.37 -5.49
N LYS A 843 -22.13 31.67 -5.84
CA LYS A 843 -23.07 32.23 -6.85
C LYS A 843 -22.84 31.67 -8.24
N LEU A 844 -21.59 31.38 -8.60
CA LEU A 844 -21.21 30.80 -9.89
C LEU A 844 -21.36 29.27 -9.96
N SER A 845 -21.58 28.59 -8.83
CA SER A 845 -21.60 27.13 -8.78
C SER A 845 -22.61 26.49 -9.75
N PRO A 846 -23.85 26.99 -9.92
CA PRO A 846 -24.77 26.47 -10.94
C PRO A 846 -24.18 26.52 -12.35
N ILE A 847 -23.42 27.57 -12.68
CA ILE A 847 -22.77 27.76 -13.98
C ILE A 847 -21.58 26.80 -14.14
N PHE A 848 -20.78 26.60 -13.09
CA PHE A 848 -19.64 25.67 -13.15
C PHE A 848 -20.06 24.22 -13.37
N LEU A 849 -21.19 23.82 -12.79
CA LEU A 849 -21.77 22.47 -12.88
C LEU A 849 -22.27 22.08 -14.28
N GLU A 850 -22.51 23.07 -15.15
CA GLU A 850 -22.87 22.85 -16.54
C GLU A 850 -21.78 22.10 -17.28
N ARG A 851 -22.16 21.26 -18.25
CA ARG A 851 -21.17 20.53 -19.05
C ARG A 851 -20.29 21.51 -19.83
N THR A 852 -19.00 21.24 -19.86
CA THR A 852 -18.04 22.06 -20.63
C THR A 852 -18.21 21.75 -22.12
N GLY A 853 -18.82 22.68 -22.85
CA GLY A 853 -18.96 22.61 -24.31
C GLY A 853 -17.72 23.12 -25.06
N PRO A 854 -17.82 23.34 -26.38
CA PRO A 854 -16.76 23.96 -27.17
C PRO A 854 -16.29 25.29 -26.55
N GLN A 855 -14.98 25.41 -26.36
CA GLN A 855 -14.36 26.57 -25.73
C GLN A 855 -13.99 27.65 -26.77
N LEU A 856 -13.85 28.89 -26.30
CA LEU A 856 -13.42 30.02 -27.12
C LEU A 856 -11.96 29.83 -27.55
N PRO A 857 -11.54 30.41 -28.70
CA PRO A 857 -10.13 30.47 -29.03
C PRO A 857 -9.35 31.27 -27.97
N PRO A 858 -8.03 31.03 -27.81
CA PRO A 858 -7.21 31.79 -26.88
C PRO A 858 -7.34 33.31 -27.10
N PRO A 859 -7.39 34.13 -26.02
CA PRO A 859 -7.42 35.58 -26.14
C PRO A 859 -6.19 36.13 -26.88
N GLU A 860 -6.39 37.19 -27.66
CA GLU A 860 -5.30 37.93 -28.27
C GLU A 860 -4.83 39.05 -27.34
N ILE A 861 -3.58 38.98 -26.88
CA ILE A 861 -2.98 40.00 -26.01
C ILE A 861 -2.51 41.18 -26.85
N LEU A 862 -3.09 42.36 -26.58
CA LEU A 862 -2.79 43.62 -27.28
C LEU A 862 -1.68 44.42 -26.60
N GLN A 863 -1.68 44.45 -25.25
CA GLN A 863 -0.73 45.20 -24.44
C GLN A 863 -0.45 44.45 -23.12
N GLY A 864 0.78 44.57 -22.61
CA GLY A 864 1.24 43.85 -21.43
C GLY A 864 1.94 42.53 -21.78
N ASP A 865 2.19 41.70 -20.78
CA ASP A 865 2.89 40.43 -20.96
C ASP A 865 2.02 39.43 -21.72
N LYS A 866 2.55 38.87 -22.82
CA LYS A 866 1.85 37.85 -23.61
C LYS A 866 1.77 36.50 -22.90
N THR A 867 2.80 36.21 -22.09
CA THR A 867 2.89 34.98 -21.32
C THR A 867 3.22 35.27 -19.87
N ASP A 868 2.77 34.40 -18.98
CA ASP A 868 3.11 34.45 -17.56
C ASP A 868 4.50 33.87 -17.25
N ASN A 869 4.87 33.87 -15.96
CA ASN A 869 6.16 33.36 -15.46
C ASN A 869 6.38 31.85 -15.69
N SER A 870 5.34 31.11 -16.10
CA SER A 870 5.41 29.70 -16.46
C SER A 870 5.26 29.47 -17.97
N TYR A 871 5.32 30.54 -18.78
CA TYR A 871 5.21 30.53 -20.24
C TYR A 871 3.83 30.10 -20.78
N HIS A 872 2.77 30.16 -19.96
CA HIS A 872 1.40 30.05 -20.46
C HIS A 872 0.92 31.41 -20.96
N SER A 873 -0.14 31.45 -21.78
CA SER A 873 -0.78 32.73 -22.10
C SER A 873 -1.24 33.43 -20.82
N SER A 874 -0.99 34.73 -20.70
CA SER A 874 -1.30 35.50 -19.49
C SER A 874 -2.78 35.54 -19.16
N ILE A 875 -3.67 35.41 -20.16
CA ILE A 875 -5.12 35.37 -19.94
C ILE A 875 -5.64 33.97 -20.25
N SER A 876 -6.23 33.34 -19.25
CA SER A 876 -6.99 32.08 -19.40
C SER A 876 -8.49 32.38 -19.41
N VAL A 877 -9.26 31.62 -20.20
CA VAL A 877 -10.72 31.79 -20.33
C VAL A 877 -11.46 30.46 -20.23
N LEU A 878 -12.65 30.50 -19.64
CA LEU A 878 -13.62 29.42 -19.61
C LEU A 878 -14.99 29.95 -20.04
N LEU A 879 -15.60 29.29 -21.03
CA LEU A 879 -16.97 29.54 -21.46
C LEU A 879 -17.91 28.50 -20.87
N LYS A 880 -18.98 28.98 -20.23
CA LYS A 880 -20.10 28.17 -19.74
C LYS A 880 -21.41 28.70 -20.28
N VAL A 881 -22.39 27.82 -20.45
CA VAL A 881 -23.75 28.16 -20.84
C VAL A 881 -24.69 27.66 -19.77
N HIS A 882 -25.48 28.54 -19.18
CA HIS A 882 -26.43 28.22 -18.12
C HIS A 882 -27.74 28.97 -18.37
N ASP A 883 -28.88 28.27 -18.33
CA ASP A 883 -30.21 28.82 -18.63
C ASP A 883 -30.27 29.64 -19.93
N GLY A 884 -29.57 29.16 -20.97
CA GLY A 884 -29.50 29.80 -22.29
C GLY A 884 -28.62 31.05 -22.36
N LYS A 885 -28.00 31.47 -21.25
CA LYS A 885 -27.06 32.60 -21.19
C LYS A 885 -25.61 32.12 -21.27
N ARG A 886 -24.75 32.95 -21.86
CA ARG A 886 -23.32 32.66 -22.02
C ARG A 886 -22.50 33.42 -20.98
N TYR A 887 -21.61 32.71 -20.30
CA TYR A 887 -20.73 33.23 -19.26
C TYR A 887 -19.28 33.01 -19.64
N VAL A 888 -18.49 34.09 -19.68
CA VAL A 888 -17.05 34.05 -19.92
C VAL A 888 -16.34 34.39 -18.63
N ILE A 889 -15.60 33.41 -18.09
CA ILE A 889 -14.77 33.57 -16.91
C ILE A 889 -13.33 33.74 -17.39
N ALA A 890 -12.72 34.88 -17.10
CA ALA A 890 -11.37 35.22 -17.56
C ALA A 890 -10.46 35.60 -16.39
N ALA A 891 -9.22 35.09 -16.38
CA ALA A 891 -8.26 35.37 -15.32
C ALA A 891 -6.87 35.66 -15.89
N ASN A 892 -6.24 36.72 -15.36
CA ASN A 892 -4.86 37.07 -15.60
C ASN A 892 -3.93 36.30 -14.65
N SER A 893 -2.96 35.56 -15.19
CA SER A 893 -1.95 34.84 -14.41
C SER A 893 -0.62 35.61 -14.29
N SER A 894 -0.48 36.78 -14.93
CA SER A 894 0.70 37.63 -14.82
C SER A 894 0.61 38.61 -13.64
N ASN A 895 1.78 39.05 -13.18
CA ASN A 895 1.92 40.09 -12.14
C ASN A 895 1.86 41.52 -12.70
N SER A 896 1.44 41.67 -13.96
CA SER A 896 1.35 42.94 -14.67
C SER A 896 -0.07 43.17 -15.17
N GLN A 897 -0.40 44.42 -15.49
CA GLN A 897 -1.61 44.73 -16.24
C GLN A 897 -1.51 44.14 -17.66
N VAL A 898 -2.63 43.63 -18.18
CA VAL A 898 -2.74 43.03 -19.52
C VAL A 898 -4.03 43.49 -20.18
N THR A 899 -3.93 44.00 -21.41
CA THR A 899 -5.09 44.31 -22.27
C THR A 899 -5.18 43.28 -23.37
N CYS A 900 -6.37 42.69 -23.55
CA CYS A 900 -6.59 41.65 -24.55
C CYS A 900 -7.91 41.84 -25.31
N THR A 901 -8.10 41.03 -26.34
CA THR A 901 -9.41 40.78 -26.95
C THR A 901 -9.80 39.32 -26.82
N ILE A 902 -11.06 39.07 -26.50
CA ILE A 902 -11.66 37.74 -26.39
C ILE A 902 -12.73 37.63 -27.47
N LYS A 903 -12.65 36.60 -28.31
CA LYS A 903 -13.65 36.35 -29.36
C LYS A 903 -14.85 35.63 -28.76
N THR A 904 -15.89 36.37 -28.40
CA THR A 904 -17.06 35.86 -27.69
C THR A 904 -18.33 35.84 -28.54
N GLY A 905 -18.46 36.75 -29.51
CA GLY A 905 -19.75 37.12 -30.12
C GLY A 905 -20.68 37.84 -29.14
N GLY A 906 -21.91 38.15 -29.58
CA GLY A 906 -22.88 38.94 -28.80
C GLY A 906 -22.71 40.46 -29.01
N LYS A 907 -23.54 41.27 -28.34
CA LYS A 907 -23.49 42.75 -28.42
C LYS A 907 -22.93 43.40 -27.17
N LEU A 908 -23.21 42.86 -25.99
CA LEU A 908 -22.79 43.44 -24.71
C LEU A 908 -22.22 42.37 -23.79
N ALA A 909 -21.25 42.75 -22.96
CA ALA A 909 -20.70 41.93 -21.89
C ALA A 909 -20.82 42.69 -20.57
N LYS A 910 -21.53 42.12 -19.58
CA LYS A 910 -21.72 42.72 -18.26
C LYS A 910 -20.87 42.01 -17.22
N THR A 911 -20.06 42.76 -16.47
CA THR A 911 -19.25 42.21 -15.37
C THR A 911 -20.11 41.95 -14.12
N TRP A 912 -19.83 40.87 -13.39
CA TRP A 912 -20.66 40.44 -12.25
C TRP A 912 -20.12 40.87 -10.88
N PHE A 913 -18.82 40.84 -10.65
CA PHE A 913 -18.25 41.00 -9.30
C PHE A 913 -17.31 42.19 -9.15
N GLU A 914 -16.85 42.72 -10.27
CA GLU A 914 -15.84 43.78 -10.33
C GLU A 914 -16.50 45.14 -10.09
N ASP A 915 -16.83 45.87 -11.15
CA ASP A 915 -17.42 47.20 -11.12
C ASP A 915 -18.84 47.26 -11.70
N GLY A 916 -19.38 46.12 -12.14
CA GLY A 916 -20.71 46.02 -12.75
C GLY A 916 -20.83 46.71 -14.11
N ARG A 917 -19.70 47.04 -14.75
CA ARG A 917 -19.70 47.74 -16.04
C ARG A 917 -20.22 46.87 -17.17
N THR A 918 -20.76 47.54 -18.19
CA THR A 918 -21.19 46.91 -19.44
C THR A 918 -20.25 47.35 -20.55
N ILE A 919 -19.70 46.39 -21.29
CA ILE A 919 -18.72 46.60 -22.35
C ILE A 919 -19.39 46.25 -23.69
N ALA A 920 -19.29 47.16 -24.67
CA ALA A 920 -19.77 46.89 -26.01
C ALA A 920 -18.83 45.91 -26.74
N ILE A 921 -19.42 44.87 -27.33
CA ILE A 921 -18.70 43.88 -28.15
C ILE A 921 -18.73 44.39 -29.59
N GLN A 922 -17.56 44.56 -30.19
CA GLN A 922 -17.42 45.08 -31.55
C GLN A 922 -16.80 44.02 -32.44
N ASN A 923 -17.45 43.71 -33.57
CA ASN A 923 -16.99 42.67 -34.50
C ASN A 923 -16.71 41.33 -33.80
N ASP A 924 -17.61 40.91 -32.90
CA ASP A 924 -17.49 39.71 -32.06
C ASP A 924 -16.31 39.68 -31.07
N LEU A 925 -15.61 40.81 -30.88
CA LEU A 925 -14.46 40.94 -29.99
C LEU A 925 -14.83 41.77 -28.75
N LEU A 926 -14.67 41.16 -27.59
CA LEU A 926 -14.67 41.82 -26.30
C LEU A 926 -13.25 42.32 -26.00
N LYS A 927 -13.03 43.63 -25.97
CA LYS A 927 -11.75 44.23 -25.58
C LYS A 927 -11.81 44.65 -24.11
N ASP A 928 -10.83 44.20 -23.31
CA ASP A 928 -10.76 44.59 -21.90
C ASP A 928 -9.34 44.61 -21.34
N THR A 929 -9.16 45.29 -20.20
CA THR A 929 -7.90 45.42 -19.46
C THR A 929 -8.03 44.79 -18.08
N PHE A 930 -7.13 43.86 -17.77
CA PHE A 930 -7.03 43.17 -16.49
C PHE A 930 -5.85 43.74 -15.72
N GLU A 931 -6.06 44.08 -14.44
CA GLU A 931 -4.95 44.38 -13.53
C GLU A 931 -4.06 43.14 -13.30
N ALA A 932 -2.94 43.34 -12.60
CA ALA A 932 -2.11 42.21 -12.13
C ALA A 932 -2.97 41.23 -11.34
N TYR A 933 -2.99 39.97 -11.80
CA TYR A 933 -3.85 38.91 -11.28
C TYR A 933 -5.36 39.23 -11.29
N GLY A 934 -5.80 40.11 -12.19
CA GLY A 934 -7.21 40.46 -12.35
C GLY A 934 -8.06 39.29 -12.85
N VAL A 935 -9.28 39.17 -12.35
CA VAL A 935 -10.27 38.18 -12.79
C VAL A 935 -11.54 38.93 -13.15
N HIS A 936 -12.13 38.65 -14.31
CA HIS A 936 -13.41 39.20 -14.74
C HIS A 936 -14.39 38.07 -15.10
N VAL A 937 -15.64 38.21 -14.67
CA VAL A 937 -16.73 37.30 -15.04
C VAL A 937 -17.77 38.07 -15.84
N TYR A 938 -17.95 37.69 -17.10
CA TYR A 938 -18.88 38.34 -18.02
C TYR A 938 -20.12 37.49 -18.26
N GLU A 939 -21.29 38.12 -18.17
CA GLU A 939 -22.53 37.64 -18.79
C GLU A 939 -22.68 38.30 -20.16
N LEU A 940 -22.85 37.50 -21.22
CA LEU A 940 -23.00 38.01 -22.59
C LEU A 940 -24.48 38.21 -22.93
N GLU A 941 -24.80 39.34 -23.57
CA GLU A 941 -26.12 39.68 -24.08
C GLU A 941 -26.07 39.90 -25.61
N ASP A 942 -27.12 39.47 -26.31
CA ASP A 942 -27.19 39.45 -27.78
C ASP A 942 -27.72 40.71 -28.45
#